data_AF-A0AAV8WP65-F1
#
_entry.id   AF-A0AAV8WP65-F1
#
_cell.length_a   1.000
_cell.length_b   1.000
_cell.length_c   1.000
_cell.angle_alpha   90.00
_cell.angle_beta   90.00
_cell.angle_gamma   90.00
#
_symmetry.space_group_name_H-M   'P 1'
#
loop_
_entity.id
_entity.type
_entity.pdbx_description
1 polymer ?
#
loop_
_entity_poly.entity_id
_entity_poly.type
_entity_poly.pdbx_seq_one_letter_code
_entity_poly.pdbx_strand_id
1 'polypeptide(L)'
;MAEDPTVQEFEIFKEAMREENLEMQIEITKKLGSLAKHLGEEATRNELLPFIKENIDFHDEILLNLSEQLKQFIPLVGGYEHSRPVLDVLMKLCNTDETIVRDKTVETLKNIGENLSKDLTEELFVPVVEALANKDWFTSKCSAAALYSTIYSKVNDEKKTELRNSFRVLIQDDSPIVRKVAAINLIDLISCMETECIKNEFIAVFDNISKDPMDSVRVFAVDIAIALAKRLTENEIDEFIFKTIENWAGEIQRVVPFAKTRGKILAMYQKLVKDSEAEVRIVIAKNLFGYCKSLQETYINQPKFEDNFEPVFQQSIMPQIHLLITDPNDEVRLALSSNMLALSTVLREECFRRNILPLLVDVLENEASMPIQANMLQNLNCLPTNIDLTLSLQSIKNVVRSLIINSQSHWRTRRSIFVAFMHIAKFSTKEYFAENLKIFYAALLGDPVFAIRRTAPIILPLLAKQYGINWTSENIIPYFTMFTKDCRYLYRFVPLFGINELIDPSLDVRINETGKYLKDLKIFAESTNNEVKKRAIKRLAKLSQLHGRLVKKLAEQKYQDILELNEYIHDFKNDTIELYAGETMNVLQHDNNCDIFSIKEETLLNDDCTYLEGILSLILREFLYIIVTLNDDLIENVQIRAVYTLNRINIFLNKLGEELGQSCVKETIKTLSDEENKNIEKQLEIELNRKVLEVDEEKVDTELMENIITGSEDTLPDLGGNIPELEINGENINKNKEVKPENKIAEANVPDKKIESNKIQDKNDVGLKLEEEKIPMIDDVESTEKNKLESNADNINKASTVESNENSDKNENKNSEPMEMINLDVKRE
;
A
#
# COMPACT_ATOMS: atom_id res chain seq x y z
N MET A 1 -45.69 30.42 39.58
CA MET A 1 -44.85 30.97 38.49
C MET A 1 -44.65 29.86 37.48
N ALA A 2 -44.47 30.17 36.20
CA ALA A 2 -43.88 29.18 35.29
C ALA A 2 -42.37 29.19 35.54
N GLU A 3 -41.76 28.03 35.70
CA GLU A 3 -40.31 27.89 35.78
C GLU A 3 -39.73 28.07 34.37
N ASP A 4 -38.53 28.63 34.29
CA ASP A 4 -37.90 28.93 33.01
C ASP A 4 -37.46 27.61 32.34
N PRO A 5 -37.81 27.35 31.05
CA PRO A 5 -37.42 26.11 30.38
C PRO A 5 -35.90 25.89 30.36
N THR A 6 -35.08 26.96 30.39
CA THR A 6 -33.61 26.84 30.47
C THR A 6 -33.14 26.27 31.82
N VAL A 7 -33.81 26.63 32.92
CA VAL A 7 -33.56 26.05 34.25
C VAL A 7 -34.01 24.59 34.27
N GLN A 8 -35.13 24.26 33.64
CA GLN A 8 -35.61 22.88 33.55
C GLN A 8 -34.63 21.96 32.79
N GLU A 9 -34.09 22.40 31.65
CA GLU A 9 -33.09 21.61 30.90
C GLU A 9 -31.79 21.39 31.69
N PHE A 10 -31.36 22.37 32.51
CA PHE A 10 -30.16 22.23 33.33
C PHE A 10 -30.36 21.37 34.59
N GLU A 11 -31.53 21.39 35.23
CA GLU A 11 -31.82 20.41 36.30
C GLU A 11 -31.94 18.99 35.74
N ILE A 12 -32.56 18.79 34.56
CA ILE A 12 -32.58 17.48 33.88
C ILE A 12 -31.14 16.98 33.60
N PHE A 13 -30.24 17.87 33.17
CA PHE A 13 -28.81 17.54 33.03
C PHE A 13 -28.18 17.10 34.36
N LYS A 14 -28.42 17.83 35.46
CA LYS A 14 -27.90 17.50 36.80
C LYS A 14 -28.47 16.20 37.36
N GLU A 15 -29.74 15.88 37.07
CA GLU A 15 -30.39 14.64 37.49
C GLU A 15 -29.81 13.45 36.73
N ALA A 16 -29.76 13.49 35.40
CA ALA A 16 -29.21 12.40 34.59
C ALA A 16 -27.71 12.15 34.85
N MET A 17 -26.92 13.19 35.15
CA MET A 17 -25.52 13.04 35.57
C MET A 17 -25.35 12.40 36.96
N ARG A 18 -26.44 12.19 37.72
CA ARG A 18 -26.45 11.47 39.00
C ARG A 18 -27.07 10.07 38.91
N GLU A 19 -27.70 9.71 37.79
CA GLU A 19 -28.20 8.35 37.55
C GLU A 19 -27.06 7.39 37.20
N GLU A 20 -27.22 6.09 37.46
CA GLU A 20 -26.23 5.06 37.12
C GLU A 20 -26.27 4.64 35.63
N ASN A 21 -27.06 5.32 34.79
CA ASN A 21 -27.27 4.98 33.39
C ASN A 21 -26.23 5.64 32.46
N LEU A 22 -25.14 4.91 32.20
CA LEU A 22 -24.06 5.31 31.32
C LEU A 22 -24.52 5.73 29.91
N GLU A 23 -25.48 5.02 29.29
CA GLU A 23 -25.95 5.35 27.94
C GLU A 23 -26.68 6.71 27.90
N MET A 24 -27.51 6.98 28.91
CA MET A 24 -28.18 8.29 29.06
C MET A 24 -27.17 9.41 29.34
N GLN A 25 -26.19 9.18 30.23
CA GLN A 25 -25.12 10.14 30.52
C GLN A 25 -24.32 10.49 29.27
N ILE A 26 -24.00 9.49 28.43
CA ILE A 26 -23.32 9.69 27.15
C ILE A 26 -24.19 10.47 26.15
N GLU A 27 -25.49 10.15 26.02
CA GLU A 27 -26.39 10.87 25.10
C GLU A 27 -26.55 12.34 25.50
N ILE A 28 -26.61 12.62 26.81
CA ILE A 28 -26.75 13.98 27.35
C ILE A 28 -25.42 14.74 27.28
N THR A 29 -24.26 14.09 27.46
CA THR A 29 -22.95 14.70 27.21
C THR A 29 -22.80 15.11 25.74
N LYS A 30 -23.25 14.27 24.79
CA LYS A 30 -23.24 14.61 23.36
C LYS A 30 -24.11 15.84 23.02
N LYS A 31 -25.05 16.21 23.89
CA LYS A 31 -25.91 17.41 23.76
C LYS A 31 -25.38 18.64 24.53
N LEU A 32 -24.26 18.53 25.25
CA LEU A 32 -23.77 19.58 26.15
C LEU A 32 -23.56 20.94 25.46
N GLY A 33 -23.01 20.96 24.24
CA GLY A 33 -22.86 22.20 23.46
C GLY A 33 -24.20 22.87 23.08
N SER A 34 -25.29 22.10 23.00
CA SER A 34 -26.64 22.65 22.82
C SER A 34 -27.21 23.20 24.13
N LEU A 35 -26.99 22.54 25.26
CA LEU A 35 -27.41 23.03 26.58
C LEU A 35 -26.73 24.37 26.92
N ALA A 36 -25.41 24.46 26.76
CA ALA A 36 -24.65 25.69 26.98
C ALA A 36 -25.15 26.84 26.07
N LYS A 37 -25.56 26.54 24.84
CA LYS A 37 -26.14 27.54 23.91
C LYS A 37 -27.51 28.05 24.35
N HIS A 38 -28.33 27.24 25.03
CA HIS A 38 -29.65 27.67 25.54
C HIS A 38 -29.53 28.40 26.89
N LEU A 39 -28.61 27.98 27.77
CA LEU A 39 -28.28 28.68 29.01
C LEU A 39 -27.59 30.03 28.77
N GLY A 40 -26.91 30.19 27.65
CA GLY A 40 -26.11 31.37 27.34
C GLY A 40 -24.82 31.44 28.14
N GLU A 41 -24.00 32.45 27.83
CA GLU A 41 -22.60 32.46 28.24
C GLU A 41 -22.42 32.60 29.76
N GLU A 42 -23.24 33.42 30.43
CA GLU A 42 -23.06 33.73 31.85
C GLU A 42 -23.36 32.51 32.74
N ALA A 43 -24.50 31.84 32.53
CA ALA A 43 -24.82 30.60 33.23
C ALA A 43 -23.88 29.44 32.83
N THR A 44 -23.41 29.40 31.57
CA THR A 44 -22.40 28.42 31.14
C THR A 44 -21.09 28.59 31.92
N ARG A 45 -20.61 29.83 32.11
CA ARG A 45 -19.40 30.16 32.89
C ARG A 45 -19.58 29.94 34.40
N ASN A 46 -20.72 30.35 34.94
CA ASN A 46 -20.92 30.47 36.40
C ASN A 46 -21.58 29.25 37.04
N GLU A 47 -22.27 28.39 36.27
CA GLU A 47 -23.01 27.24 36.81
C GLU A 47 -22.68 25.92 36.10
N LEU A 48 -22.77 25.85 34.77
CA LEU A 48 -22.58 24.59 34.05
C LEU A 48 -21.15 24.06 34.13
N LEU A 49 -20.15 24.88 33.80
CA LEU A 49 -18.74 24.47 33.84
C LEU A 49 -18.25 24.20 35.29
N PRO A 50 -18.62 24.99 36.32
CA PRO A 50 -18.38 24.63 37.72
C PRO A 50 -19.02 23.31 38.14
N PHE A 51 -20.29 23.06 37.81
CA PHE A 51 -20.95 21.78 38.12
C PHE A 51 -20.19 20.60 37.49
N ILE A 52 -19.81 20.70 36.22
CA ILE A 52 -18.98 19.69 35.55
C ILE A 52 -17.66 19.51 36.31
N LYS A 53 -16.93 20.61 36.59
CA LYS A 53 -15.62 20.60 37.26
C LYS A 53 -15.63 19.88 38.61
N GLU A 54 -16.70 20.08 39.40
CA GLU A 54 -16.88 19.39 40.67
C GLU A 54 -17.11 17.89 40.48
N ASN A 55 -17.94 17.50 39.50
CA ASN A 55 -18.43 16.13 39.32
C ASN A 55 -17.64 15.26 38.30
N ILE A 56 -16.43 15.65 37.86
CA ILE A 56 -15.58 14.94 36.86
C ILE A 56 -15.23 13.47 37.19
N ASP A 57 -15.68 12.91 38.30
CA ASP A 57 -15.40 11.54 38.71
C ASP A 57 -16.37 10.55 38.01
N PHE A 58 -16.58 10.76 36.69
CA PHE A 58 -17.44 9.97 35.78
C PHE A 58 -16.68 8.83 35.09
N HIS A 59 -17.41 7.93 34.41
CA HIS A 59 -16.85 6.88 33.56
C HIS A 59 -16.05 7.45 32.37
N ASP A 60 -14.95 6.80 31.98
CA ASP A 60 -13.99 7.35 31.00
C ASP A 60 -14.60 7.69 29.63
N GLU A 61 -15.64 6.98 29.18
CA GLU A 61 -16.35 7.32 27.92
C GLU A 61 -17.07 8.67 27.99
N ILE A 62 -17.61 9.04 29.16
CA ILE A 62 -18.20 10.36 29.41
C ILE A 62 -17.10 11.42 29.41
N LEU A 63 -15.96 11.14 30.04
CA LEU A 63 -14.82 12.05 30.09
C LEU A 63 -14.22 12.29 28.70
N LEU A 64 -14.12 11.24 27.88
CA LEU A 64 -13.68 11.33 26.49
C LEU A 64 -14.63 12.20 25.65
N ASN A 65 -15.93 11.99 25.79
CA ASN A 65 -16.93 12.79 25.07
C ASN A 65 -16.96 14.25 25.56
N LEU A 66 -16.81 14.47 26.87
CA LEU A 66 -16.70 15.80 27.46
C LEU A 66 -15.47 16.57 26.93
N SER A 67 -14.30 15.94 26.85
CA SER A 67 -13.10 16.57 26.27
C SER A 67 -13.31 16.96 24.81
N GLU A 68 -14.00 16.14 24.02
CA GLU A 68 -14.37 16.49 22.64
C GLU A 68 -15.39 17.65 22.57
N GLN A 69 -16.41 17.65 23.43
CA GLN A 69 -17.40 18.72 23.48
C GLN A 69 -16.78 20.07 23.87
N LEU A 70 -15.87 20.10 24.84
CA LEU A 70 -15.25 21.36 25.32
C LEU A 70 -14.44 22.10 24.24
N LYS A 71 -14.05 21.42 23.15
CA LYS A 71 -13.39 22.05 22.00
C LYS A 71 -14.25 23.13 21.32
N GLN A 72 -15.58 22.99 21.34
CA GLN A 72 -16.52 23.99 20.80
C GLN A 72 -17.01 25.01 21.84
N PHE A 73 -16.48 25.04 23.07
CA PHE A 73 -17.04 25.89 24.14
C PHE A 73 -16.56 27.34 24.13
N ILE A 74 -15.50 27.69 23.41
CA ILE A 74 -14.97 29.07 23.42
C ILE A 74 -16.03 30.12 22.99
N PRO A 75 -16.80 29.95 21.90
CA PRO A 75 -17.90 30.86 21.59
C PRO A 75 -19.03 30.80 22.62
N LEU A 76 -19.29 29.62 23.22
CA LEU A 76 -20.37 29.40 24.19
C LEU A 76 -20.09 30.02 25.57
N VAL A 77 -18.85 30.43 25.84
CA VAL A 77 -18.47 31.23 27.02
C VAL A 77 -18.18 32.70 26.69
N GLY A 78 -18.49 33.18 25.48
CA GLY A 78 -18.26 34.59 25.10
C GLY A 78 -16.84 34.90 24.62
N GLY A 79 -16.09 33.91 24.17
CA GLY A 79 -14.77 34.08 23.56
C GLY A 79 -13.58 33.81 24.48
N TYR A 80 -12.38 34.04 23.95
CA TYR A 80 -11.12 33.63 24.57
C TYR A 80 -10.81 34.34 25.90
N GLU A 81 -11.20 35.61 26.05
CA GLU A 81 -11.09 36.38 27.31
C GLU A 81 -11.86 35.75 28.48
N HIS A 82 -12.84 34.90 28.17
CA HIS A 82 -13.70 34.22 29.13
C HIS A 82 -13.50 32.70 29.16
N SER A 83 -12.43 32.21 28.53
CA SER A 83 -12.11 30.77 28.41
C SER A 83 -11.70 30.09 29.72
N ARG A 84 -11.44 30.85 30.79
CA ARG A 84 -10.87 30.32 32.05
C ARG A 84 -11.66 29.14 32.66
N PRO A 85 -13.01 29.14 32.74
CA PRO A 85 -13.75 27.98 33.27
C PRO A 85 -13.62 26.72 32.42
N VAL A 86 -13.40 26.85 31.10
CA VAL A 86 -13.15 25.73 30.18
C VAL A 86 -11.76 25.14 30.44
N LEU A 87 -10.73 26.00 30.57
CA LEU A 87 -9.37 25.58 30.92
C LEU A 87 -9.32 24.89 32.28
N ASP A 88 -10.05 25.41 33.27
CA ASP A 88 -10.15 24.85 34.63
C ASP A 88 -10.81 23.45 34.68
N VAL A 89 -11.70 23.12 33.74
CA VAL A 89 -12.28 21.78 33.55
C VAL A 89 -11.26 20.85 32.87
N LEU A 90 -10.68 21.29 31.75
CA LEU A 90 -9.64 20.53 31.02
C LEU A 90 -8.42 20.22 31.92
N MET A 91 -8.03 21.12 32.83
CA MET A 91 -6.98 20.90 33.84
C MET A 91 -7.24 19.74 34.82
N LYS A 92 -8.51 19.38 35.08
CA LYS A 92 -8.86 18.22 35.92
C LYS A 92 -8.92 16.95 35.05
N LEU A 93 -9.40 17.03 33.80
CA LEU A 93 -9.39 15.93 32.82
C LEU A 93 -7.96 15.50 32.42
N CYS A 94 -6.98 16.42 32.40
CA CYS A 94 -5.55 16.09 32.24
C CYS A 94 -4.98 15.22 33.39
N ASN A 95 -5.71 15.01 34.49
CA ASN A 95 -5.27 14.19 35.61
C ASN A 95 -5.80 12.75 35.56
N THR A 96 -6.79 12.44 34.72
CA THR A 96 -7.42 11.12 34.60
C THR A 96 -6.39 10.04 34.27
N ASP A 97 -6.54 8.83 34.82
CA ASP A 97 -5.59 7.73 34.59
C ASP A 97 -5.75 7.06 33.21
N GLU A 98 -6.93 7.11 32.58
CA GLU A 98 -7.11 6.70 31.18
C GLU A 98 -6.38 7.65 30.21
N THR A 99 -5.63 7.06 29.29
CA THR A 99 -4.74 7.77 28.35
C THR A 99 -5.50 8.39 27.20
N ILE A 100 -6.51 7.70 26.64
CA ILE A 100 -7.31 8.21 25.52
C ILE A 100 -8.05 9.51 25.92
N VAL A 101 -8.55 9.57 27.16
CA VAL A 101 -9.16 10.78 27.75
C VAL A 101 -8.13 11.92 27.82
N ARG A 102 -6.93 11.68 28.36
CA ARG A 102 -5.88 12.71 28.45
C ARG A 102 -5.44 13.21 27.09
N ASP A 103 -5.22 12.32 26.12
CA ASP A 103 -4.72 12.69 24.80
C ASP A 103 -5.76 13.55 24.04
N LYS A 104 -7.06 13.23 24.16
CA LYS A 104 -8.15 14.06 23.62
C LYS A 104 -8.29 15.42 24.34
N THR A 105 -8.02 15.44 25.64
CA THR A 105 -7.97 16.67 26.45
C THR A 105 -6.80 17.56 26.02
N VAL A 106 -5.63 16.97 25.75
CA VAL A 106 -4.44 17.67 25.25
C VAL A 106 -4.64 18.17 23.82
N GLU A 107 -5.28 17.39 22.92
CA GLU A 107 -5.68 17.85 21.58
C GLU A 107 -6.53 19.14 21.67
N THR A 108 -7.48 19.15 22.60
CA THR A 108 -8.39 20.28 22.83
C THR A 108 -7.68 21.49 23.44
N LEU A 109 -6.79 21.28 24.43
CA LEU A 109 -5.95 22.33 24.99
C LEU A 109 -4.98 22.91 23.96
N LYS A 110 -4.34 22.08 23.11
CA LYS A 110 -3.50 22.55 22.01
C LYS A 110 -4.29 23.47 21.08
N ASN A 111 -5.47 23.05 20.65
CA ASN A 111 -6.31 23.85 19.75
C ASN A 111 -6.77 25.19 20.35
N ILE A 112 -7.07 25.24 21.66
CA ILE A 112 -7.35 26.50 22.35
C ILE A 112 -6.08 27.37 22.42
N GLY A 113 -4.95 26.80 22.85
CA GLY A 113 -3.67 27.49 22.98
C GLY A 113 -3.15 28.07 21.65
N GLU A 114 -3.35 27.36 20.54
CA GLU A 114 -3.02 27.80 19.18
C GLU A 114 -3.79 29.06 18.74
N ASN A 115 -5.00 29.28 19.26
CA ASN A 115 -5.85 30.41 18.87
C ASN A 115 -5.82 31.60 19.86
N LEU A 116 -5.25 31.45 21.06
CA LEU A 116 -5.06 32.57 21.99
C LEU A 116 -4.14 33.67 21.43
N SER A 117 -4.43 34.93 21.78
CA SER A 117 -3.48 36.05 21.63
C SER A 117 -2.28 35.88 22.56
N LYS A 118 -1.19 36.63 22.34
CA LYS A 118 0.01 36.57 23.19
C LYS A 118 -0.31 36.88 24.66
N ASP A 119 -0.98 38.00 24.91
CA ASP A 119 -1.30 38.49 26.25
C ASP A 119 -2.16 37.48 27.03
N LEU A 120 -3.26 37.00 26.44
CA LEU A 120 -4.08 35.92 27.00
C LEU A 120 -3.36 34.57 27.12
N THR A 121 -2.30 34.31 26.34
CA THR A 121 -1.48 33.09 26.52
C THR A 121 -0.67 33.19 27.81
N GLU A 122 -0.08 34.35 28.10
CA GLU A 122 0.65 34.60 29.35
C GLU A 122 -0.29 34.66 30.56
N GLU A 123 -1.47 35.27 30.44
CA GLU A 123 -2.45 35.40 31.53
C GLU A 123 -3.16 34.08 31.85
N LEU A 124 -3.66 33.35 30.83
CA LEU A 124 -4.58 32.23 31.04
C LEU A 124 -3.92 30.86 30.87
N PHE A 125 -2.98 30.70 29.94
CA PHE A 125 -2.49 29.38 29.51
C PHE A 125 -1.12 29.00 30.09
N VAL A 126 -0.20 29.95 30.30
CA VAL A 126 1.05 29.70 31.03
C VAL A 126 0.77 29.13 32.43
N PRO A 127 -0.17 29.69 33.24
CA PRO A 127 -0.53 29.10 34.53
C PRO A 127 -1.16 27.69 34.44
N VAL A 128 -1.79 27.32 33.32
CA VAL A 128 -2.31 25.95 33.10
C VAL A 128 -1.15 24.97 32.98
N VAL A 129 -0.14 25.29 32.17
CA VAL A 129 1.04 24.43 31.97
C VAL A 129 1.87 24.35 33.25
N GLU A 130 2.11 25.49 33.92
CA GLU A 130 2.80 25.53 35.22
C GLU A 130 2.05 24.71 36.29
N ALA A 131 0.72 24.80 36.37
CA ALA A 131 -0.07 24.04 37.35
C ALA A 131 -0.14 22.53 37.06
N LEU A 132 -0.08 22.11 35.80
CA LEU A 132 -0.02 20.69 35.43
C LEU A 132 1.38 20.10 35.65
N ALA A 133 2.44 20.87 35.38
CA ALA A 133 3.83 20.44 35.53
C ALA A 133 4.26 20.25 37.00
N ASN A 134 3.72 21.08 37.92
CA ASN A 134 4.10 21.08 39.34
C ASN A 134 3.21 20.20 40.25
N LYS A 135 2.25 19.44 39.69
CA LYS A 135 1.50 18.42 40.46
C LYS A 135 2.36 17.20 40.74
N ASP A 136 2.09 16.48 41.83
CA ASP A 136 2.81 15.25 42.19
C ASP A 136 2.58 14.09 41.20
N TRP A 137 1.34 13.91 40.72
CA TRP A 137 0.92 12.74 39.95
C TRP A 137 1.37 12.81 38.47
N PHE A 138 1.85 11.69 37.95
CA PHE A 138 2.50 11.62 36.64
C PHE A 138 1.58 11.94 35.46
N THR A 139 0.27 11.69 35.57
CA THR A 139 -0.70 11.93 34.50
C THR A 139 -0.75 13.40 34.08
N SER A 140 -0.83 14.31 35.07
CA SER A 140 -0.78 15.75 34.83
C SER A 140 0.56 16.21 34.26
N LYS A 141 1.69 15.64 34.74
CA LYS A 141 3.03 15.95 34.21
C LYS A 141 3.18 15.54 32.74
N CYS A 142 2.66 14.37 32.36
CA CYS A 142 2.61 13.92 30.97
C CYS A 142 1.77 14.86 30.09
N SER A 143 0.59 15.28 30.57
CA SER A 143 -0.23 16.27 29.87
C SER A 143 0.46 17.64 29.75
N ALA A 144 1.16 18.09 30.80
CA ALA A 144 1.92 19.35 30.78
C ALA A 144 3.00 19.33 29.71
N ALA A 145 3.82 18.27 29.66
CA ALA A 145 4.93 18.13 28.73
C ALA A 145 4.50 18.28 27.25
N ALA A 146 3.27 17.90 26.92
CA ALA A 146 2.71 18.02 25.57
C ALA A 146 2.29 19.45 25.16
N LEU A 147 2.22 20.41 26.09
CA LEU A 147 1.65 21.75 25.83
C LEU A 147 2.71 22.86 25.63
N TYR A 148 3.99 22.61 25.93
CA TYR A 148 5.03 23.65 25.89
C TYR A 148 5.27 24.22 24.49
N SER A 149 5.33 23.37 23.46
CA SER A 149 5.58 23.79 22.07
C SER A 149 4.48 24.70 21.51
N THR A 150 3.23 24.49 21.93
CA THR A 150 2.07 25.33 21.55
C THR A 150 2.19 26.77 22.02
N ILE A 151 2.80 27.02 23.19
CA ILE A 151 2.87 28.37 23.79
C ILE A 151 4.24 29.05 23.70
N TYR A 152 5.32 28.30 23.49
CA TYR A 152 6.70 28.84 23.54
C TYR A 152 6.94 30.05 22.61
N SER A 153 6.34 30.05 21.42
CA SER A 153 6.47 31.12 20.42
C SER A 153 5.61 32.36 20.70
N LYS A 154 4.66 32.27 21.64
CA LYS A 154 3.70 33.33 21.97
C LYS A 154 4.13 34.22 23.12
N VAL A 155 4.95 33.70 24.03
CA VAL A 155 5.36 34.39 25.27
C VAL A 155 6.66 35.18 25.11
N ASN A 156 6.90 36.10 26.03
CA ASN A 156 8.11 36.91 26.16
C ASN A 156 9.34 36.08 26.58
N ASP A 157 10.55 36.63 26.42
CA ASP A 157 11.81 35.88 26.59
C ASP A 157 12.14 35.49 28.05
N GLU A 158 11.59 36.20 29.04
CA GLU A 158 11.64 35.82 30.46
C GLU A 158 10.77 34.57 30.69
N LYS A 159 9.50 34.61 30.24
CA LYS A 159 8.60 33.44 30.29
C LYS A 159 9.08 32.26 29.45
N LYS A 160 9.70 32.46 28.29
CA LYS A 160 10.39 31.37 27.57
C LYS A 160 11.43 30.69 28.44
N THR A 161 12.24 31.47 29.14
CA THR A 161 13.33 30.95 29.99
C THR A 161 12.78 30.18 31.20
N GLU A 162 11.69 30.64 31.81
CA GLU A 162 10.95 29.88 32.82
C GLU A 162 10.38 28.56 32.27
N LEU A 163 9.76 28.58 31.08
CA LEU A 163 9.26 27.38 30.40
C LEU A 163 10.38 26.37 30.08
N ARG A 164 11.56 26.82 29.60
CA ARG A 164 12.73 25.94 29.38
C ARG A 164 13.23 25.33 30.68
N ASN A 165 13.28 26.10 31.77
CA ASN A 165 13.66 25.60 33.09
C ASN A 165 12.67 24.54 33.60
N SER A 166 11.38 24.82 33.51
CA SER A 166 10.30 23.91 33.91
C SER A 166 10.32 22.60 33.11
N PHE A 167 10.46 22.67 31.78
CA PHE A 167 10.55 21.48 30.92
C PHE A 167 11.80 20.63 31.22
N ARG A 168 12.93 21.27 31.56
CA ARG A 168 14.16 20.56 31.97
C ARG A 168 14.02 19.79 33.29
N VAL A 169 13.09 20.17 34.17
CA VAL A 169 12.72 19.37 35.34
C VAL A 169 11.85 18.17 34.91
N LEU A 170 10.79 18.39 34.11
CA LEU A 170 9.91 17.31 33.66
C LEU A 170 10.65 16.17 32.93
N ILE A 171 11.61 16.51 32.07
CA ILE A 171 12.37 15.50 31.31
C ILE A 171 13.44 14.78 32.14
N GLN A 172 13.62 15.18 33.41
CA GLN A 172 14.50 14.54 34.39
C GLN A 172 13.71 13.99 35.60
N ASP A 173 12.37 13.94 35.51
CA ASP A 173 11.47 13.44 36.55
C ASP A 173 11.77 11.97 36.94
N ASP A 174 11.57 11.62 38.21
CA ASP A 174 11.81 10.25 38.70
C ASP A 174 11.00 9.20 37.92
N SER A 175 9.78 9.54 37.47
CA SER A 175 8.91 8.65 36.70
C SER A 175 9.40 8.48 35.25
N PRO A 176 9.76 7.26 34.80
CA PRO A 176 10.14 7.02 33.41
C PRO A 176 9.03 7.32 32.40
N ILE A 177 7.76 7.28 32.83
CA ILE A 177 6.61 7.60 31.98
C ILE A 177 6.62 9.10 31.63
N VAL A 178 6.92 9.97 32.62
CA VAL A 178 7.02 11.42 32.40
C VAL A 178 8.22 11.73 31.50
N ARG A 179 9.40 11.13 31.78
CA ARG A 179 10.59 11.32 30.93
C ARG A 179 10.37 10.84 29.49
N LYS A 180 9.66 9.72 29.29
CA LYS A 180 9.25 9.24 27.95
C LYS A 180 8.38 10.25 27.22
N VAL A 181 7.30 10.74 27.86
CA VAL A 181 6.37 11.70 27.23
C VAL A 181 7.04 13.06 26.99
N ALA A 182 7.93 13.49 27.89
CA ALA A 182 8.75 14.69 27.69
C ALA A 182 9.77 14.50 26.54
N ALA A 183 10.40 13.33 26.40
CA ALA A 183 11.30 13.04 25.28
C ALA A 183 10.58 13.10 23.92
N ILE A 184 9.35 12.58 23.83
CA ILE A 184 8.50 12.70 22.63
C ILE A 184 8.21 14.17 22.31
N ASN A 185 7.71 14.95 23.27
CA ASN A 185 7.28 16.34 23.01
C ASN A 185 8.45 17.34 22.92
N LEU A 186 9.67 16.94 23.33
CA LEU A 186 10.89 17.73 23.13
C LEU A 186 11.19 17.93 21.62
N ILE A 187 10.81 16.99 20.76
CA ILE A 187 11.02 17.06 19.30
C ILE A 187 10.38 18.32 18.72
N ASP A 188 9.10 18.56 19.05
CA ASP A 188 8.36 19.75 18.61
C ASP A 188 8.93 21.02 19.26
N LEU A 189 9.27 20.96 20.55
CA LEU A 189 9.78 22.10 21.31
C LEU A 189 11.15 22.59 20.78
N ILE A 190 12.04 21.69 20.38
CA ILE A 190 13.33 22.01 19.72
C ILE A 190 13.12 22.80 18.41
N SER A 191 12.03 22.54 17.68
CA SER A 191 11.76 23.22 16.41
C SER A 191 11.53 24.73 16.58
N CYS A 192 10.91 25.14 17.69
CA CYS A 192 10.58 26.53 18.00
C CYS A 192 11.60 27.24 18.91
N MET A 193 12.54 26.52 19.52
CA MET A 193 13.60 27.08 20.38
C MET A 193 14.69 27.82 19.61
N GLU A 194 15.22 28.87 20.21
CA GLU A 194 16.39 29.62 19.75
C GLU A 194 17.67 28.76 19.78
N THR A 195 18.45 28.77 18.70
CA THR A 195 19.63 27.90 18.52
C THR A 195 20.69 28.04 19.63
N GLU A 196 20.85 29.22 20.23
CA GLU A 196 21.76 29.41 21.36
C GLU A 196 21.25 28.74 22.65
N CYS A 197 19.94 28.79 22.90
CA CYS A 197 19.31 28.09 24.02
C CYS A 197 19.42 26.57 23.85
N ILE A 198 19.23 26.05 22.64
CA ILE A 198 19.42 24.63 22.33
C ILE A 198 20.83 24.16 22.72
N LYS A 199 21.86 24.90 22.30
CA LYS A 199 23.28 24.60 22.58
C LYS A 199 23.60 24.63 24.07
N ASN A 200 23.18 25.69 24.75
CA ASN A 200 23.52 25.93 26.16
C ASN A 200 22.71 25.08 27.15
N GLU A 201 21.49 24.70 26.79
CA GLU A 201 20.52 24.11 27.74
C GLU A 201 20.09 22.68 27.40
N PHE A 202 20.00 22.30 26.12
CA PHE A 202 19.35 21.04 25.68
C PHE A 202 20.30 19.98 25.13
N ILE A 203 21.55 20.32 24.79
CA ILE A 203 22.58 19.31 24.50
C ILE A 203 22.77 18.39 25.71
N ALA A 204 22.90 18.94 26.92
CA ALA A 204 23.02 18.16 28.15
C ALA A 204 21.75 17.33 28.48
N VAL A 205 20.58 17.78 28.02
CA VAL A 205 19.31 17.03 28.17
C VAL A 205 19.32 15.79 27.27
N PHE A 206 19.67 15.96 25.99
CA PHE A 206 19.90 14.83 25.07
C PHE A 206 20.99 13.89 25.59
N ASP A 207 22.08 14.43 26.15
CA ASP A 207 23.16 13.65 26.75
C ASP A 207 22.74 12.86 28.01
N ASN A 208 21.63 13.20 28.64
CA ASN A 208 21.03 12.41 29.72
C ASN A 208 20.03 11.38 29.19
N ILE A 209 19.13 11.75 28.27
CA ILE A 209 18.12 10.86 27.68
C ILE A 209 18.79 9.69 26.92
N SER A 210 19.87 9.99 26.19
CA SER A 210 20.73 8.99 25.53
C SER A 210 21.32 7.92 26.47
N LYS A 211 21.36 8.22 27.77
CA LYS A 211 21.97 7.39 28.83
C LYS A 211 20.93 7.00 29.90
N ASP A 212 19.64 7.17 29.63
CA ASP A 212 18.56 6.87 30.58
C ASP A 212 18.56 5.37 30.97
N PRO A 213 18.37 5.02 32.26
CA PRO A 213 18.28 3.62 32.66
C PRO A 213 17.17 2.83 31.94
N MET A 214 16.14 3.48 31.39
CA MET A 214 15.01 2.84 30.73
C MET A 214 15.10 2.94 29.20
N ASP A 215 15.14 1.78 28.55
CA ASP A 215 15.20 1.60 27.09
C ASP A 215 14.03 2.29 26.37
N SER A 216 12.85 2.26 26.99
CA SER A 216 11.63 2.93 26.53
C SER A 216 11.68 4.47 26.58
N VAL A 217 12.72 5.04 27.19
CA VAL A 217 13.07 6.48 27.12
C VAL A 217 14.21 6.68 26.13
N ARG A 218 15.28 5.86 26.19
CA ARG A 218 16.45 5.97 25.30
C ARG A 218 16.11 5.93 23.81
N VAL A 219 15.09 5.15 23.42
CA VAL A 219 14.67 5.01 22.01
C VAL A 219 14.39 6.36 21.32
N PHE A 220 13.78 7.33 22.01
CA PHE A 220 13.45 8.65 21.47
C PHE A 220 14.65 9.58 21.32
N ALA A 221 15.83 9.21 21.84
CA ALA A 221 17.03 10.02 21.70
C ALA A 221 17.51 10.09 20.23
N VAL A 222 17.15 9.13 19.38
CA VAL A 222 17.39 9.19 17.93
C VAL A 222 16.56 10.33 17.30
N ASP A 223 15.26 10.40 17.58
CA ASP A 223 14.37 11.45 17.07
C ASP A 223 14.78 12.84 17.58
N ILE A 224 15.15 12.93 18.86
CA ILE A 224 15.71 14.16 19.45
C ILE A 224 17.01 14.56 18.75
N ALA A 225 17.91 13.62 18.45
CA ALA A 225 19.14 13.91 17.70
C ALA A 225 18.86 14.42 16.28
N ILE A 226 17.85 13.87 15.60
CA ILE A 226 17.40 14.34 14.29
C ILE A 226 16.79 15.76 14.40
N ALA A 227 16.05 16.06 15.47
CA ALA A 227 15.54 17.40 15.76
C ALA A 227 16.67 18.41 16.02
N LEU A 228 17.67 18.04 16.83
CA LEU A 228 18.85 18.85 17.12
C LEU A 228 19.70 19.08 15.85
N ALA A 229 19.93 18.05 15.04
CA ALA A 229 20.71 18.14 13.81
C ALA A 229 20.11 19.11 12.77
N LYS A 230 18.80 19.36 12.81
CA LYS A 230 18.11 20.39 12.00
C LYS A 230 18.31 21.83 12.52
N ARG A 231 18.89 22.02 13.70
CA ARG A 231 19.07 23.33 14.38
C ARG A 231 20.53 23.70 14.65
N LEU A 232 21.46 22.77 14.43
CA LEU A 232 22.91 22.89 14.69
C LEU A 232 23.72 22.97 13.39
N THR A 233 24.97 23.44 13.47
CA THR A 233 25.91 23.41 12.34
C THR A 233 26.66 22.07 12.25
N GLU A 234 27.25 21.77 11.09
CA GLU A 234 28.01 20.54 10.82
C GLU A 234 29.06 20.21 11.90
N ASN A 235 29.82 21.21 12.36
CA ASN A 235 30.85 21.01 13.40
C ASN A 235 30.25 20.68 14.77
N GLU A 236 29.11 21.30 15.11
CA GLU A 236 28.44 21.15 16.41
C GLU A 236 27.73 19.80 16.51
N ILE A 237 27.26 19.26 15.38
CA ILE A 237 26.72 17.89 15.31
C ILE A 237 27.84 16.86 15.48
N ASP A 238 29.04 17.13 14.96
CA ASP A 238 30.20 16.26 15.15
C ASP A 238 30.67 16.21 16.62
N GLU A 239 30.59 17.33 17.34
CA GLU A 239 30.96 17.46 18.75
C GLU A 239 29.88 16.92 19.72
N PHE A 240 28.62 17.31 19.52
CA PHE A 240 27.53 17.08 20.48
C PHE A 240 26.69 15.83 20.18
N ILE A 241 26.48 15.48 18.91
CA ILE A 241 25.56 14.41 18.52
C ILE A 241 26.32 13.11 18.31
N PHE A 242 27.34 13.09 17.44
CA PHE A 242 28.02 11.84 17.09
C PHE A 242 28.70 11.17 18.28
N LYS A 243 29.37 11.95 19.14
CA LYS A 243 30.01 11.51 20.40
C LYS A 243 29.09 10.68 21.32
N THR A 244 27.78 10.90 21.24
CA THR A 244 26.78 10.28 22.11
C THR A 244 26.03 9.12 21.43
N ILE A 245 26.08 9.02 20.09
CA ILE A 245 25.30 8.06 19.29
C ILE A 245 26.08 6.80 18.89
N GLU A 246 27.41 6.77 19.00
CA GLU A 246 28.35 5.72 18.48
C GLU A 246 27.98 4.22 18.68
N ASN A 247 26.96 3.86 19.46
CA ASN A 247 26.54 2.49 19.77
C ASN A 247 25.08 2.14 19.38
N TRP A 248 24.34 2.98 18.65
CA TRP A 248 22.89 2.77 18.41
C TRP A 248 22.51 2.18 17.05
N ALA A 249 21.48 1.34 16.99
CA ALA A 249 21.03 0.68 15.76
C ALA A 249 20.04 1.48 14.89
N GLY A 250 19.33 2.46 15.47
CA GLY A 250 18.15 3.08 14.85
C GLY A 250 18.44 4.27 13.94
N GLU A 251 17.84 4.25 12.74
CA GLU A 251 17.61 5.38 11.81
C GLU A 251 18.78 6.35 11.51
N ILE A 252 20.03 5.90 11.62
CA ILE A 252 21.24 6.72 11.41
C ILE A 252 21.21 7.47 10.06
N GLN A 253 20.56 6.93 9.03
CA GLN A 253 20.39 7.59 7.73
C GLN A 253 19.69 8.97 7.80
N ARG A 254 18.88 9.23 8.84
CA ARG A 254 18.26 10.54 9.09
C ARG A 254 19.23 11.55 9.75
N VAL A 255 20.38 11.07 10.24
CA VAL A 255 21.47 11.86 10.86
C VAL A 255 22.61 12.13 9.85
N VAL A 256 22.31 12.10 8.55
CA VAL A 256 23.27 12.31 7.45
C VAL A 256 23.09 13.67 6.70
N PRO A 257 23.00 14.84 7.37
CA PRO A 257 22.83 16.12 6.66
C PRO A 257 24.11 16.70 6.03
N PHE A 258 25.31 16.16 6.29
CA PHE A 258 26.58 16.85 5.98
C PHE A 258 27.70 15.94 5.46
N ALA A 259 28.74 16.54 4.86
CA ALA A 259 29.82 15.82 4.17
C ALA A 259 30.92 15.30 5.11
N LYS A 260 31.27 16.01 6.19
CA LYS A 260 32.29 15.53 7.14
C LYS A 260 31.84 14.29 7.91
N THR A 261 30.55 14.18 8.20
CA THR A 261 30.01 13.11 9.05
C THR A 261 29.90 11.77 8.34
N ARG A 262 29.85 11.75 6.98
CA ARG A 262 29.79 10.55 6.12
C ARG A 262 30.68 9.39 6.62
N GLY A 263 31.93 9.68 6.96
CA GLY A 263 32.90 8.66 7.37
C GLY A 263 32.59 8.00 8.71
N LYS A 264 32.13 8.77 9.70
CA LYS A 264 31.70 8.22 11.02
C LYS A 264 30.44 7.38 10.86
N ILE A 265 29.46 7.90 10.12
CA ILE A 265 28.20 7.22 9.81
C ILE A 265 28.46 5.89 9.08
N LEU A 266 29.36 5.89 8.08
CA LEU A 266 29.71 4.69 7.32
C LEU A 266 30.39 3.63 8.20
N ALA A 267 31.32 4.01 9.08
CA ALA A 267 31.92 3.10 10.05
C ALA A 267 30.88 2.54 11.04
N MET A 268 29.89 3.37 11.43
CA MET A 268 28.80 2.97 12.29
C MET A 268 27.84 1.96 11.62
N TYR A 269 27.46 2.20 10.36
CA TYR A 269 26.71 1.25 9.54
C TYR A 269 27.46 -0.09 9.41
N GLN A 270 28.77 -0.04 9.12
CA GLN A 270 29.64 -1.22 9.00
C GLN A 270 29.84 -2.02 10.31
N LYS A 271 29.59 -1.39 11.47
CA LYS A 271 29.57 -2.01 12.80
C LYS A 271 28.23 -2.72 13.03
N LEU A 272 27.11 -2.08 12.71
CA LEU A 272 25.76 -2.59 12.98
C LEU A 272 25.31 -3.70 12.02
N VAL A 273 25.84 -3.74 10.80
CA VAL A 273 25.76 -4.91 9.90
C VAL A 273 26.39 -6.17 10.54
N LYS A 274 27.25 -6.00 11.55
CA LYS A 274 27.96 -7.08 12.25
C LYS A 274 27.57 -7.18 13.73
N ASP A 275 26.41 -6.61 14.09
CA ASP A 275 25.88 -6.71 15.44
C ASP A 275 25.51 -8.18 15.77
N SER A 276 25.62 -8.57 17.04
CA SER A 276 25.22 -9.91 17.48
C SER A 276 23.72 -10.13 17.32
N GLU A 277 22.91 -9.10 17.57
CA GLU A 277 21.45 -9.23 17.56
C GLU A 277 20.88 -9.20 16.14
N ALA A 278 20.07 -10.21 15.81
CA ALA A 278 19.45 -10.30 14.48
C ALA A 278 18.52 -9.11 14.20
N GLU A 279 17.75 -8.64 15.20
CA GLU A 279 16.87 -7.46 15.09
C GLU A 279 17.61 -6.20 14.61
N VAL A 280 18.83 -5.97 15.11
CA VAL A 280 19.67 -4.85 14.66
C VAL A 280 20.00 -5.01 13.17
N ARG A 281 20.42 -6.21 12.75
CA ARG A 281 20.76 -6.48 11.34
C ARG A 281 19.52 -6.44 10.43
N ILE A 282 18.34 -6.85 10.90
CA ILE A 282 17.05 -6.71 10.22
C ILE A 282 16.73 -5.23 9.98
N VAL A 283 16.85 -4.39 11.02
CA VAL A 283 16.62 -2.92 10.91
C VAL A 283 17.60 -2.29 9.93
N ILE A 284 18.88 -2.67 9.94
CA ILE A 284 19.88 -2.16 9.00
C ILE A 284 19.59 -2.61 7.56
N ALA A 285 19.25 -3.90 7.35
CA ALA A 285 18.89 -4.43 6.04
C ALA A 285 17.64 -3.75 5.45
N LYS A 286 16.61 -3.49 6.27
CA LYS A 286 15.42 -2.70 5.91
C LYS A 286 15.77 -1.26 5.52
N ASN A 287 16.81 -0.67 6.11
CA ASN A 287 17.18 0.73 5.88
C ASN A 287 18.26 0.94 4.79
N LEU A 288 18.79 -0.12 4.16
CA LEU A 288 19.85 -0.05 3.14
C LEU A 288 19.57 0.98 2.04
N PHE A 289 18.37 0.95 1.45
CA PHE A 289 18.00 1.89 0.38
C PHE A 289 17.98 3.35 0.86
N GLY A 290 17.31 3.62 1.99
CA GLY A 290 17.24 4.95 2.59
C GLY A 290 18.63 5.48 2.97
N TYR A 291 19.49 4.62 3.52
CA TYR A 291 20.88 4.95 3.82
C TYR A 291 21.69 5.32 2.57
N CYS A 292 21.63 4.50 1.52
CA CYS A 292 22.33 4.80 0.28
C CYS A 292 21.83 6.10 -0.38
N LYS A 293 20.52 6.36 -0.35
CA LYS A 293 19.92 7.60 -0.86
C LYS A 293 20.41 8.83 -0.06
N SER A 294 20.26 8.85 1.26
CA SER A 294 20.70 9.98 2.09
C SER A 294 22.21 10.20 2.02
N LEU A 295 23.01 9.13 1.90
CA LEU A 295 24.45 9.26 1.64
C LEU A 295 24.73 9.93 0.29
N GLN A 296 24.07 9.50 -0.80
CA GLN A 296 24.19 10.10 -2.13
C GLN A 296 23.81 11.59 -2.12
N GLU A 297 22.72 11.96 -1.44
CA GLU A 297 22.29 13.35 -1.28
C GLU A 297 23.40 14.24 -0.70
N THR A 298 24.23 13.74 0.23
CA THR A 298 25.39 14.53 0.73
C THR A 298 26.51 14.74 -0.29
N TYR A 299 26.64 13.91 -1.34
CA TYR A 299 27.59 14.11 -2.44
C TYR A 299 27.06 15.09 -3.50
N ILE A 300 25.74 15.14 -3.66
CA ILE A 300 25.04 16.07 -4.56
C ILE A 300 24.99 17.48 -3.93
N ASN A 301 24.57 17.59 -2.67
CA ASN A 301 24.25 18.85 -2.00
C ASN A 301 25.48 19.63 -1.48
N GLN A 302 26.63 19.51 -2.15
CA GLN A 302 27.85 20.27 -1.83
C GLN A 302 28.01 21.51 -2.73
N PRO A 303 28.71 22.57 -2.26
CA PRO A 303 29.05 23.73 -3.11
C PRO A 303 29.92 23.40 -4.33
N LYS A 304 30.47 22.18 -4.38
CA LYS A 304 31.07 21.55 -5.55
C LYS A 304 30.59 20.10 -5.58
N PHE A 305 30.03 19.66 -6.70
CA PHE A 305 29.57 18.28 -6.89
C PHE A 305 30.75 17.29 -6.77
N GLU A 306 30.57 16.22 -5.99
CA GLU A 306 31.58 15.19 -5.75
C GLU A 306 31.11 13.83 -6.31
N ASP A 307 31.58 13.44 -7.51
CA ASP A 307 31.25 12.14 -8.12
C ASP A 307 32.04 10.96 -7.49
N ASN A 308 31.89 10.79 -6.18
CA ASN A 308 32.61 9.81 -5.36
C ASN A 308 31.67 8.90 -4.54
N PHE A 309 30.35 9.00 -4.75
CA PHE A 309 29.37 8.12 -4.10
C PHE A 309 29.54 6.66 -4.54
N GLU A 310 29.62 6.38 -5.85
CA GLU A 310 29.69 5.00 -6.36
C GLU A 310 31.00 4.26 -6.03
N PRO A 311 32.19 4.90 -6.08
CA PRO A 311 33.42 4.30 -5.55
C PRO A 311 33.30 3.94 -4.06
N VAL A 312 32.71 4.82 -3.23
CA VAL A 312 32.51 4.56 -1.79
C VAL A 312 31.48 3.45 -1.57
N PHE A 313 30.39 3.41 -2.35
CA PHE A 313 29.42 2.32 -2.33
C PHE A 313 30.12 0.98 -2.61
N GLN A 314 30.88 0.88 -3.72
CA GLN A 314 31.56 -0.35 -4.12
C GLN A 314 32.63 -0.80 -3.12
N GLN A 315 33.41 0.13 -2.56
CA GLN A 315 34.48 -0.21 -1.62
C GLN A 315 34.00 -0.48 -0.20
N SER A 316 32.90 0.14 0.24
CA SER A 316 32.54 0.21 1.67
C SER A 316 31.15 -0.35 2.01
N ILE A 317 30.18 -0.27 1.09
CA ILE A 317 28.80 -0.73 1.31
C ILE A 317 28.58 -2.09 0.66
N MET A 318 29.11 -2.34 -0.53
CA MET A 318 29.01 -3.64 -1.22
C MET A 318 29.48 -4.82 -0.34
N PRO A 319 30.62 -4.74 0.39
CA PRO A 319 31.04 -5.82 1.30
C PRO A 319 30.09 -6.02 2.49
N GLN A 320 29.28 -5.03 2.86
CA GLN A 320 28.27 -5.17 3.90
C GLN A 320 27.02 -5.88 3.37
N ILE A 321 26.61 -5.59 2.13
CA ILE A 321 25.51 -6.29 1.46
C ILE A 321 25.85 -7.78 1.31
N HIS A 322 27.09 -8.13 0.96
CA HIS A 322 27.56 -9.53 0.91
C HIS A 322 27.51 -10.25 2.28
N LEU A 323 27.61 -9.53 3.40
CA LEU A 323 27.39 -10.12 4.74
C LEU A 323 25.90 -10.32 5.01
N LEU A 324 25.07 -9.32 4.72
CA LEU A 324 23.61 -9.40 4.91
C LEU A 324 22.94 -10.45 4.01
N ILE A 325 23.47 -10.72 2.81
CA ILE A 325 22.94 -11.73 1.88
C ILE A 325 23.40 -13.16 2.22
N THR A 326 24.37 -13.31 3.12
CA THR A 326 24.85 -14.61 3.64
C THR A 326 24.58 -14.75 5.14
N ASP A 327 23.69 -13.93 5.70
CA ASP A 327 23.38 -13.91 7.12
C ASP A 327 22.74 -15.23 7.59
N PRO A 328 23.17 -15.81 8.72
CA PRO A 328 22.58 -17.05 9.25
C PRO A 328 21.11 -16.90 9.69
N ASN A 329 20.57 -15.68 9.79
CA ASN A 329 19.16 -15.44 10.07
C ASN A 329 18.39 -15.09 8.79
N ASP A 330 17.37 -15.90 8.47
CA ASP A 330 16.52 -15.76 7.28
C ASP A 330 15.76 -14.43 7.21
N GLU A 331 15.39 -13.83 8.35
CA GLU A 331 14.66 -12.55 8.39
C GLU A 331 15.57 -11.36 8.03
N VAL A 332 16.88 -11.45 8.29
CA VAL A 332 17.88 -10.49 7.81
C VAL A 332 18.01 -10.57 6.29
N ARG A 333 18.12 -11.79 5.74
CA ARG A 333 18.20 -12.03 4.30
C ARG A 333 16.90 -11.62 3.58
N LEU A 334 15.73 -11.88 4.19
CA LEU A 334 14.42 -11.42 3.72
C LEU A 334 14.30 -9.89 3.71
N ALA A 335 14.71 -9.23 4.81
CA ALA A 335 14.75 -7.78 4.92
C ALA A 335 15.63 -7.12 3.83
N LEU A 336 16.78 -7.74 3.52
CA LEU A 336 17.65 -7.30 2.44
C LEU A 336 16.98 -7.46 1.07
N SER A 337 16.40 -8.63 0.77
CA SER A 337 15.75 -8.91 -0.52
C SER A 337 14.62 -7.93 -0.86
N SER A 338 13.98 -7.35 0.17
CA SER A 338 12.92 -6.33 0.03
C SER A 338 13.45 -4.95 -0.41
N ASN A 339 14.75 -4.67 -0.23
CA ASN A 339 15.33 -3.34 -0.40
C ASN A 339 16.51 -3.28 -1.38
N MET A 340 17.12 -4.42 -1.70
CA MET A 340 18.33 -4.48 -2.54
C MET A 340 18.07 -4.00 -3.97
N LEU A 341 16.91 -4.32 -4.56
CA LEU A 341 16.58 -3.95 -5.94
C LEU A 341 16.24 -2.46 -6.08
N ALA A 342 15.74 -1.80 -5.04
CA ALA A 342 15.46 -0.36 -5.02
C ALA A 342 16.73 0.49 -5.19
N LEU A 343 17.93 -0.05 -4.93
CA LEU A 343 19.21 0.62 -5.23
C LEU A 343 19.38 0.98 -6.72
N SER A 344 18.59 0.42 -7.62
CA SER A 344 18.50 0.80 -9.04
C SER A 344 18.13 2.27 -9.26
N THR A 345 17.43 2.93 -8.32
CA THR A 345 17.07 4.35 -8.41
C THR A 345 18.12 5.29 -7.80
N VAL A 346 19.23 4.74 -7.28
CA VAL A 346 20.29 5.46 -6.56
C VAL A 346 21.65 5.24 -7.25
N LEU A 347 21.92 4.05 -7.77
CA LEU A 347 23.12 3.73 -8.54
C LEU A 347 22.91 4.02 -10.03
N ARG A 348 23.99 4.35 -10.76
CA ARG A 348 23.97 4.36 -12.24
C ARG A 348 23.79 2.94 -12.77
N GLU A 349 23.23 2.78 -13.97
CA GLU A 349 22.92 1.46 -14.53
C GLU A 349 24.14 0.53 -14.59
N GLU A 350 25.31 1.02 -15.03
CA GLU A 350 26.54 0.21 -15.05
C GLU A 350 26.96 -0.28 -13.65
N CYS A 351 26.79 0.57 -12.64
CA CYS A 351 27.12 0.24 -11.25
C CYS A 351 26.12 -0.77 -10.68
N PHE A 352 24.82 -0.60 -10.92
CA PHE A 352 23.80 -1.56 -10.53
C PHE A 352 23.99 -2.91 -11.23
N ARG A 353 24.16 -2.90 -12.57
CA ARG A 353 24.35 -4.07 -13.43
C ARG A 353 25.61 -4.87 -13.06
N ARG A 354 26.70 -4.21 -12.65
CA ARG A 354 27.95 -4.89 -12.25
C ARG A 354 27.91 -5.48 -10.85
N ASN A 355 27.22 -4.84 -9.90
CA ASN A 355 27.40 -5.15 -8.47
C ASN A 355 26.14 -5.72 -7.78
N ILE A 356 24.92 -5.36 -8.23
CA ILE A 356 23.65 -5.81 -7.62
C ILE A 356 22.94 -6.87 -8.47
N LEU A 357 22.95 -6.73 -9.80
CA LEU A 357 22.29 -7.71 -10.68
C LEU A 357 22.83 -9.16 -10.54
N PRO A 358 24.14 -9.40 -10.28
CA PRO A 358 24.62 -10.75 -9.97
C PRO A 358 24.02 -11.33 -8.68
N LEU A 359 23.70 -10.50 -7.69
CA LEU A 359 23.08 -10.93 -6.42
C LEU A 359 21.60 -11.28 -6.59
N LEU A 360 20.90 -10.67 -7.57
CA LEU A 360 19.56 -11.12 -7.97
C LEU A 360 19.62 -12.56 -8.49
N VAL A 361 20.58 -12.88 -9.37
CA VAL A 361 20.75 -14.25 -9.89
C VAL A 361 21.14 -15.21 -8.77
N ASP A 362 22.12 -14.85 -7.94
CA ASP A 362 22.59 -15.69 -6.82
C ASP A 362 21.45 -16.06 -5.84
N VAL A 363 20.59 -15.11 -5.46
CA VAL A 363 19.42 -15.41 -4.62
C VAL A 363 18.37 -16.27 -5.35
N LEU A 364 18.17 -16.07 -6.65
CA LEU A 364 17.23 -16.90 -7.41
C LEU A 364 17.75 -18.33 -7.68
N GLU A 365 19.06 -18.57 -7.58
CA GLU A 365 19.66 -19.89 -7.85
C GLU A 365 20.08 -20.65 -6.59
N ASN A 366 20.60 -19.97 -5.57
CA ASN A 366 21.31 -20.58 -4.44
C ASN A 366 20.65 -20.37 -3.06
N GLU A 367 19.67 -19.48 -2.92
CA GLU A 367 18.92 -19.31 -1.66
C GLU A 367 17.99 -20.50 -1.39
N ALA A 368 18.08 -21.09 -0.20
CA ALA A 368 17.24 -22.22 0.20
C ALA A 368 15.85 -21.78 0.71
N SER A 369 15.72 -20.54 1.18
CA SER A 369 14.51 -20.02 1.81
C SER A 369 13.53 -19.47 0.78
N MET A 370 12.51 -20.26 0.44
CA MET A 370 11.44 -19.88 -0.50
C MET A 370 10.81 -18.49 -0.26
N PRO A 371 10.54 -18.02 0.98
CA PRO A 371 10.00 -16.68 1.20
C PRO A 371 10.90 -15.56 0.65
N ILE A 372 12.22 -15.75 0.70
CA ILE A 372 13.22 -14.79 0.22
C ILE A 372 13.24 -14.77 -1.31
N GLN A 373 13.23 -15.94 -1.94
CA GLN A 373 13.11 -16.06 -3.41
C GLN A 373 11.80 -15.45 -3.92
N ALA A 374 10.67 -15.74 -3.25
CA ALA A 374 9.36 -15.19 -3.59
C ALA A 374 9.32 -13.67 -3.40
N ASN A 375 9.95 -13.13 -2.36
CA ASN A 375 10.02 -11.71 -2.10
C ASN A 375 10.93 -10.99 -3.11
N MET A 376 12.04 -11.62 -3.52
CA MET A 376 12.92 -11.09 -4.58
C MET A 376 12.16 -10.94 -5.91
N LEU A 377 11.35 -11.94 -6.31
CA LEU A 377 10.49 -11.84 -7.50
C LEU A 377 9.41 -10.75 -7.37
N GLN A 378 8.88 -10.52 -6.16
CA GLN A 378 7.88 -9.49 -5.87
C GLN A 378 8.45 -8.06 -5.76
N ASN A 379 9.77 -7.88 -5.85
CA ASN A 379 10.44 -6.57 -5.85
C ASN A 379 11.09 -6.24 -7.21
N LEU A 380 10.84 -7.05 -8.24
CA LEU A 380 11.28 -6.77 -9.62
C LEU A 380 10.64 -5.49 -10.19
N ASN A 381 9.49 -5.06 -9.68
CA ASN A 381 8.89 -3.74 -9.97
C ASN A 381 9.81 -2.54 -9.71
N CYS A 382 10.81 -2.66 -8.82
CA CYS A 382 11.78 -1.61 -8.51
C CYS A 382 12.75 -1.32 -9.67
N LEU A 383 12.85 -2.22 -10.65
CA LEU A 383 13.85 -2.13 -11.71
C LEU A 383 13.37 -1.24 -12.87
N PRO A 384 14.18 -0.26 -13.33
CA PRO A 384 13.94 0.44 -14.59
C PRO A 384 13.71 -0.52 -15.77
N THR A 385 12.72 -0.21 -16.61
CA THR A 385 12.23 -1.10 -17.70
C THR A 385 13.25 -1.35 -18.82
N ASN A 386 14.40 -0.69 -18.80
CA ASN A 386 15.52 -0.91 -19.73
C ASN A 386 16.58 -1.89 -19.18
N ILE A 387 16.44 -2.39 -17.95
CA ILE A 387 17.34 -3.40 -17.39
C ILE A 387 17.09 -4.74 -18.10
N ASP A 388 18.18 -5.28 -18.65
CA ASP A 388 18.21 -6.59 -19.28
C ASP A 388 18.29 -7.70 -18.21
N LEU A 389 17.22 -8.48 -18.08
CA LEU A 389 17.12 -9.64 -17.20
C LEU A 389 17.32 -10.97 -17.92
N THR A 390 17.77 -10.99 -19.18
CA THR A 390 17.84 -12.21 -20.02
C THR A 390 18.61 -13.35 -19.34
N LEU A 391 19.70 -13.04 -18.64
CA LEU A 391 20.48 -14.03 -17.88
C LEU A 391 19.71 -14.63 -16.69
N SER A 392 18.86 -13.84 -16.04
CA SER A 392 18.03 -14.26 -14.90
C SER A 392 16.78 -15.05 -15.31
N LEU A 393 16.38 -15.05 -16.59
CA LEU A 393 15.08 -15.60 -17.02
C LEU A 393 14.94 -17.12 -16.77
N GLN A 394 16.03 -17.89 -16.81
CA GLN A 394 15.97 -19.32 -16.47
C GLN A 394 15.86 -19.54 -14.95
N SER A 395 16.61 -18.77 -14.16
CA SER A 395 16.55 -18.75 -12.69
C SER A 395 15.14 -18.38 -12.21
N ILE A 396 14.55 -17.33 -12.80
CA ILE A 396 13.16 -16.89 -12.56
C ILE A 396 12.16 -18.03 -12.83
N LYS A 397 12.28 -18.72 -13.97
CA LYS A 397 11.42 -19.89 -14.32
C LYS A 397 11.54 -20.99 -13.27
N ASN A 398 12.76 -21.31 -12.85
CA ASN A 398 13.03 -22.35 -11.85
C ASN A 398 12.44 -21.99 -10.48
N VAL A 399 12.57 -20.72 -10.05
CA VAL A 399 11.96 -20.23 -8.80
C VAL A 399 10.44 -20.26 -8.87
N VAL A 400 9.81 -19.78 -9.95
CA VAL A 400 8.35 -19.84 -10.11
C VAL A 400 7.84 -21.30 -10.04
N ARG A 401 8.55 -22.25 -10.68
CA ARG A 401 8.27 -23.68 -10.57
C ARG A 401 8.38 -24.19 -9.13
N SER A 402 9.50 -23.90 -8.46
CA SER A 402 9.75 -24.29 -7.07
C SER A 402 8.67 -23.75 -6.12
N LEU A 403 8.35 -22.46 -6.22
CA LEU A 403 7.37 -21.80 -5.36
C LEU A 403 5.97 -22.39 -5.52
N ILE A 404 5.53 -22.76 -6.74
CA ILE A 404 4.22 -23.42 -6.92
C ILE A 404 4.24 -24.83 -6.33
N ILE A 405 5.22 -25.65 -6.72
CA ILE A 405 5.30 -27.08 -6.33
C ILE A 405 5.42 -27.24 -4.82
N ASN A 406 6.26 -26.43 -4.17
CA ASN A 406 6.62 -26.60 -2.76
C ASN A 406 5.70 -25.87 -1.77
N SER A 407 4.78 -25.02 -2.24
CA SER A 407 3.88 -24.23 -1.37
C SER A 407 2.46 -24.80 -1.28
N GLN A 408 2.29 -26.13 -1.36
CA GLN A 408 0.97 -26.80 -1.36
C GLN A 408 0.08 -26.42 -0.17
N SER A 409 0.64 -26.42 1.04
CA SER A 409 -0.01 -25.96 2.28
C SER A 409 -0.16 -24.42 2.36
N HIS A 410 0.61 -23.66 1.58
CA HIS A 410 0.77 -22.21 1.70
C HIS A 410 0.16 -21.48 0.50
N TRP A 411 -1.15 -21.62 0.31
CA TRP A 411 -1.88 -20.96 -0.79
C TRP A 411 -1.66 -19.44 -0.87
N ARG A 412 -1.45 -18.75 0.26
CA ARG A 412 -1.12 -17.31 0.25
C ARG A 412 0.18 -17.00 -0.53
N THR A 413 1.17 -17.89 -0.48
CA THR A 413 2.38 -17.81 -1.31
C THR A 413 2.05 -17.98 -2.79
N ARG A 414 1.22 -18.96 -3.15
CA ARG A 414 0.74 -19.12 -4.54
C ARG A 414 -0.04 -17.91 -5.05
N ARG A 415 -0.79 -17.24 -4.17
CA ARG A 415 -1.50 -15.99 -4.50
C ARG A 415 -0.53 -14.83 -4.78
N SER A 416 0.59 -14.73 -4.06
CA SER A 416 1.58 -13.65 -4.31
C SER A 416 2.35 -13.85 -5.62
N ILE A 417 2.37 -15.05 -6.21
CA ILE A 417 2.97 -15.31 -7.54
C ILE A 417 2.25 -14.52 -8.65
N PHE A 418 0.98 -14.11 -8.48
CA PHE A 418 0.31 -13.23 -9.45
C PHE A 418 0.96 -11.83 -9.53
N VAL A 419 1.54 -11.33 -8.43
CA VAL A 419 2.37 -10.11 -8.43
C VAL A 419 3.65 -10.37 -9.23
N ALA A 420 4.35 -11.46 -8.91
CA ALA A 420 5.58 -11.84 -9.60
C ALA A 420 5.38 -12.01 -11.11
N PHE A 421 4.31 -12.67 -11.57
CA PHE A 421 4.01 -12.80 -13.01
C PHE A 421 3.89 -11.43 -13.69
N MET A 422 3.18 -10.47 -13.07
CA MET A 422 3.03 -9.14 -13.66
C MET A 422 4.32 -8.33 -13.63
N HIS A 423 5.19 -8.54 -12.64
CA HIS A 423 6.51 -7.92 -12.63
C HIS A 423 7.43 -8.52 -13.69
N ILE A 424 7.50 -9.85 -13.79
CA ILE A 424 8.27 -10.57 -14.83
C ILE A 424 7.77 -10.19 -16.23
N ALA A 425 6.46 -9.97 -16.41
CA ALA A 425 5.87 -9.55 -17.68
C ALA A 425 6.33 -8.15 -18.15
N LYS A 426 6.83 -7.29 -17.25
CA LYS A 426 7.43 -5.99 -17.62
C LYS A 426 8.81 -6.13 -18.31
N PHE A 427 9.53 -7.22 -18.08
CA PHE A 427 10.92 -7.44 -18.55
C PHE A 427 11.07 -8.61 -19.53
N SER A 428 10.01 -9.38 -19.79
CA SER A 428 10.06 -10.60 -20.61
C SER A 428 9.11 -10.55 -21.80
N THR A 429 9.50 -11.16 -22.91
CA THR A 429 8.71 -11.16 -24.15
C THR A 429 7.48 -12.07 -24.05
N LYS A 430 6.50 -11.85 -24.93
CA LYS A 430 5.28 -12.67 -25.03
C LYS A 430 5.59 -14.12 -25.42
N GLU A 431 6.68 -14.35 -26.17
CA GLU A 431 7.22 -15.65 -26.52
C GLU A 431 7.76 -16.35 -25.27
N TYR A 432 8.64 -15.69 -24.49
CA TYR A 432 9.16 -16.26 -23.25
C TYR A 432 8.03 -16.63 -22.29
N PHE A 433 7.02 -15.77 -22.09
CA PHE A 433 5.90 -16.09 -21.21
C PHE A 433 5.10 -17.29 -21.75
N ALA A 434 4.83 -17.34 -23.06
CA ALA A 434 4.13 -18.44 -23.71
C ALA A 434 4.88 -19.78 -23.67
N GLU A 435 6.21 -19.77 -23.63
CA GLU A 435 7.03 -20.99 -23.59
C GLU A 435 7.35 -21.43 -22.16
N ASN A 436 7.51 -20.50 -21.22
CA ASN A 436 8.11 -20.77 -19.92
C ASN A 436 7.18 -20.54 -18.72
N LEU A 437 6.17 -19.67 -18.84
CA LEU A 437 5.32 -19.27 -17.69
C LEU A 437 3.83 -19.60 -17.85
N LYS A 438 3.31 -19.74 -19.08
CA LYS A 438 1.86 -19.97 -19.29
C LYS A 438 1.33 -21.22 -18.58
N ILE A 439 2.13 -22.27 -18.46
CA ILE A 439 1.75 -23.52 -17.80
C ILE A 439 1.60 -23.35 -16.28
N PHE A 440 2.45 -22.53 -15.66
CA PHE A 440 2.38 -22.19 -14.24
C PHE A 440 1.18 -21.28 -13.94
N TYR A 441 0.86 -20.34 -14.83
CA TYR A 441 -0.36 -19.54 -14.72
C TYR A 441 -1.63 -20.40 -14.94
N ALA A 442 -1.61 -21.34 -15.88
CA ALA A 442 -2.71 -22.28 -16.10
C ALA A 442 -2.91 -23.25 -14.91
N ALA A 443 -1.83 -23.73 -14.31
CA ALA A 443 -1.88 -24.50 -13.06
C ALA A 443 -2.54 -23.71 -11.92
N LEU A 444 -2.27 -22.40 -11.81
CA LEU A 444 -2.92 -21.54 -10.82
C LEU A 444 -4.37 -21.16 -11.18
N LEU A 445 -4.77 -21.20 -12.45
CA LEU A 445 -6.19 -21.20 -12.84
C LEU A 445 -6.90 -22.51 -12.41
N GLY A 446 -6.18 -23.63 -12.37
CA GLY A 446 -6.66 -24.95 -11.91
C GLY A 446 -6.43 -25.28 -10.42
N ASP A 447 -5.94 -24.33 -9.62
CA ASP A 447 -5.54 -24.56 -8.23
C ASP A 447 -6.68 -25.18 -7.37
N PRO A 448 -6.44 -26.12 -6.44
CA PRO A 448 -7.50 -26.69 -5.59
C PRO A 448 -8.23 -25.64 -4.72
N VAL A 449 -7.55 -24.56 -4.31
CA VAL A 449 -8.09 -23.51 -3.45
C VAL A 449 -8.90 -22.51 -4.27
N PHE A 450 -10.21 -22.39 -3.97
CA PHE A 450 -11.12 -21.49 -4.66
C PHE A 450 -10.63 -20.04 -4.71
N ALA A 451 -10.05 -19.52 -3.62
CA ALA A 451 -9.52 -18.16 -3.56
C ALA A 451 -8.41 -17.91 -4.61
N ILE A 452 -7.59 -18.92 -4.92
CA ILE A 452 -6.59 -18.82 -6.00
C ILE A 452 -7.28 -18.78 -7.35
N ARG A 453 -8.21 -19.71 -7.64
CA ARG A 453 -8.95 -19.73 -8.91
C ARG A 453 -9.79 -18.47 -9.16
N ARG A 454 -10.33 -17.83 -8.11
CA ARG A 454 -11.05 -16.55 -8.20
C ARG A 454 -10.10 -15.35 -8.39
N THR A 455 -8.88 -15.43 -7.85
CA THR A 455 -7.84 -14.38 -7.98
C THR A 455 -7.10 -14.45 -9.31
N ALA A 456 -6.72 -15.64 -9.82
CA ALA A 456 -5.89 -15.78 -11.01
C ALA A 456 -6.36 -14.95 -12.23
N PRO A 457 -7.67 -14.89 -12.55
CA PRO A 457 -8.20 -14.05 -13.62
C PRO A 457 -7.86 -12.55 -13.56
N ILE A 458 -7.58 -11.94 -12.40
CA ILE A 458 -7.42 -10.47 -12.30
C ILE A 458 -6.23 -9.94 -13.09
N ILE A 459 -5.18 -10.75 -13.29
CA ILE A 459 -4.01 -10.34 -14.09
C ILE A 459 -4.21 -10.58 -15.60
N LEU A 460 -5.24 -11.31 -16.02
CA LEU A 460 -5.48 -11.61 -17.42
C LEU A 460 -5.72 -10.35 -18.30
N PRO A 461 -6.47 -9.33 -17.85
CA PRO A 461 -6.56 -8.04 -18.53
C PRO A 461 -5.20 -7.33 -18.70
N LEU A 462 -4.33 -7.41 -17.70
CA LEU A 462 -2.99 -6.80 -17.74
C LEU A 462 -2.04 -7.57 -18.68
N LEU A 463 -2.08 -8.91 -18.68
CA LEU A 463 -1.35 -9.73 -19.66
C LEU A 463 -1.83 -9.46 -21.09
N ALA A 464 -3.14 -9.31 -21.30
CA ALA A 464 -3.72 -8.93 -22.60
C ALA A 464 -3.37 -7.49 -23.02
N LYS A 465 -3.13 -6.58 -22.06
CA LYS A 465 -2.62 -5.22 -22.31
C LYS A 465 -1.14 -5.23 -22.70
N GLN A 466 -0.33 -6.05 -22.04
CA GLN A 466 1.12 -6.12 -22.22
C GLN A 466 1.54 -6.90 -23.48
N TYR A 467 0.88 -8.03 -23.77
CA TYR A 467 1.24 -8.93 -24.88
C TYR A 467 0.26 -8.90 -26.06
N GLY A 468 -0.86 -8.18 -25.92
CA GLY A 468 -1.90 -8.03 -26.93
C GLY A 468 -2.98 -9.12 -26.83
N ILE A 469 -4.23 -8.73 -27.06
CA ILE A 469 -5.40 -9.60 -26.91
C ILE A 469 -5.41 -10.82 -27.85
N ASN A 470 -4.74 -10.72 -29.01
CA ASN A 470 -4.53 -11.86 -29.91
C ASN A 470 -3.64 -12.94 -29.28
N TRP A 471 -2.54 -12.56 -28.61
CA TRP A 471 -1.67 -13.51 -27.90
C TRP A 471 -2.45 -14.21 -26.78
N THR A 472 -3.30 -13.48 -26.06
CA THR A 472 -4.18 -14.03 -25.01
C THR A 472 -5.18 -15.03 -25.59
N SER A 473 -5.79 -14.69 -26.72
CA SER A 473 -6.69 -15.58 -27.47
C SER A 473 -6.02 -16.87 -27.91
N GLU A 474 -4.74 -16.84 -28.25
CA GLU A 474 -3.99 -18.00 -28.75
C GLU A 474 -3.39 -18.86 -27.61
N ASN A 475 -3.00 -18.25 -26.48
CA ASN A 475 -2.24 -18.92 -25.42
C ASN A 475 -3.00 -19.17 -24.11
N ILE A 476 -4.08 -18.44 -23.82
CA ILE A 476 -4.78 -18.50 -22.53
C ILE A 476 -6.23 -18.98 -22.68
N ILE A 477 -6.98 -18.45 -23.64
CA ILE A 477 -8.41 -18.81 -23.80
C ILE A 477 -8.65 -20.31 -24.10
N PRO A 478 -7.74 -21.10 -24.74
CA PRO A 478 -7.91 -22.55 -24.85
C PRO A 478 -8.10 -23.28 -23.50
N TYR A 479 -7.50 -22.79 -22.40
CA TYR A 479 -7.73 -23.34 -21.06
C TYR A 479 -9.17 -23.10 -20.56
N PHE A 480 -9.86 -22.05 -21.02
CA PHE A 480 -11.27 -21.85 -20.66
C PHE A 480 -12.14 -22.95 -21.29
N THR A 481 -11.89 -23.28 -22.55
CA THR A 481 -12.56 -24.40 -23.24
C THR A 481 -12.25 -25.75 -22.58
N MET A 482 -11.01 -25.97 -22.13
CA MET A 482 -10.67 -27.12 -21.27
C MET A 482 -11.52 -27.13 -19.99
N PHE A 483 -11.52 -26.05 -19.21
CA PHE A 483 -12.26 -25.99 -17.94
C PHE A 483 -13.77 -26.11 -18.10
N THR A 484 -14.38 -25.82 -19.27
CA THR A 484 -15.82 -26.15 -19.49
C THR A 484 -16.11 -27.65 -19.42
N LYS A 485 -15.12 -28.50 -19.75
CA LYS A 485 -15.25 -29.97 -19.75
C LYS A 485 -14.84 -30.63 -18.42
N ASP A 486 -14.30 -29.89 -17.45
CA ASP A 486 -13.77 -30.46 -16.19
C ASP A 486 -14.89 -31.13 -15.38
N CYS A 487 -14.68 -32.37 -14.92
CA CYS A 487 -15.67 -33.10 -14.14
C CYS A 487 -15.99 -32.42 -12.79
N ARG A 488 -15.05 -31.65 -12.22
CA ARG A 488 -15.16 -30.90 -10.97
C ARG A 488 -15.85 -29.56 -11.24
N TYR A 489 -17.12 -29.42 -10.86
CA TYR A 489 -17.92 -28.21 -11.17
C TYR A 489 -17.27 -26.89 -10.70
N LEU A 490 -16.52 -26.93 -9.59
CA LEU A 490 -15.79 -25.78 -9.02
C LEU A 490 -14.67 -25.23 -9.92
N TYR A 491 -14.28 -25.96 -10.96
CA TYR A 491 -13.29 -25.58 -11.98
C TYR A 491 -14.00 -24.96 -13.19
N ARG A 492 -15.23 -25.38 -13.47
CA ARG A 492 -16.09 -24.83 -14.54
C ARG A 492 -16.53 -23.37 -14.29
N PHE A 493 -16.28 -22.84 -13.09
CA PHE A 493 -16.37 -21.39 -12.80
C PHE A 493 -15.22 -20.56 -13.39
N VAL A 494 -14.03 -21.15 -13.63
CA VAL A 494 -12.83 -20.42 -14.06
C VAL A 494 -13.03 -19.66 -15.39
N PRO A 495 -13.65 -20.24 -16.44
CA PRO A 495 -14.03 -19.50 -17.64
C PRO A 495 -14.90 -18.29 -17.34
N LEU A 496 -15.90 -18.43 -16.46
CA LEU A 496 -16.85 -17.37 -16.11
C LEU A 496 -16.17 -16.23 -15.35
N PHE A 497 -15.23 -16.54 -14.45
CA PHE A 497 -14.40 -15.52 -13.80
C PHE A 497 -13.50 -14.81 -14.82
N GLY A 498 -12.82 -15.56 -15.68
CA GLY A 498 -11.97 -15.04 -16.76
C GLY A 498 -12.69 -14.10 -17.72
N ILE A 499 -13.90 -14.46 -18.14
CA ILE A 499 -14.75 -13.62 -18.99
C ILE A 499 -15.16 -12.33 -18.26
N ASN A 500 -15.52 -12.40 -16.97
CA ASN A 500 -15.92 -11.22 -16.19
C ASN A 500 -14.78 -10.20 -16.01
N GLU A 501 -13.56 -10.65 -15.68
CA GLU A 501 -12.41 -9.72 -15.57
C GLU A 501 -12.01 -9.13 -16.92
N LEU A 502 -12.25 -9.83 -18.05
CA LEU A 502 -11.93 -9.34 -19.40
C LEU A 502 -12.91 -8.29 -19.95
N ILE A 503 -14.14 -8.21 -19.43
CA ILE A 503 -15.15 -7.21 -19.86
C ILE A 503 -15.23 -5.99 -18.94
N ASP A 504 -14.93 -6.16 -17.65
CA ASP A 504 -14.98 -5.10 -16.65
C ASP A 504 -13.90 -5.38 -15.57
N PRO A 505 -12.62 -5.03 -15.85
CA PRO A 505 -11.47 -5.48 -15.06
C PRO A 505 -11.40 -4.88 -13.66
N SER A 506 -11.18 -5.73 -12.64
CA SER A 506 -11.00 -5.29 -11.24
C SER A 506 -9.73 -4.46 -10.99
N LEU A 507 -8.80 -4.41 -11.96
CA LEU A 507 -7.55 -3.65 -11.90
C LEU A 507 -7.52 -2.43 -12.85
N ASP A 508 -8.63 -2.10 -13.50
CA ASP A 508 -8.76 -0.91 -14.35
C ASP A 508 -8.84 0.35 -13.47
N VAL A 509 -8.00 1.36 -13.69
CA VAL A 509 -8.01 2.60 -12.88
C VAL A 509 -9.28 3.45 -13.06
N ARG A 510 -10.17 3.04 -13.96
CA ARG A 510 -11.39 3.75 -14.37
C ARG A 510 -12.67 2.96 -14.14
N ILE A 511 -12.72 2.07 -13.14
CA ILE A 511 -13.90 1.21 -12.84
C ILE A 511 -15.22 1.99 -13.01
N ASN A 512 -15.31 3.20 -12.45
CA ASN A 512 -16.52 4.04 -12.43
C ASN A 512 -16.54 5.24 -13.42
N GLU A 513 -15.57 5.44 -14.33
CA GLU A 513 -15.64 6.57 -15.29
C GLU A 513 -16.69 6.32 -16.39
N THR A 514 -17.64 7.26 -16.56
CA THR A 514 -18.52 7.31 -17.73
C THR A 514 -17.73 7.74 -18.97
N GLY A 515 -17.86 7.04 -20.09
CA GLY A 515 -17.15 7.39 -21.33
C GLY A 515 -15.75 6.79 -21.46
N LYS A 516 -15.42 5.75 -20.66
CA LYS A 516 -14.08 5.18 -20.59
C LYS A 516 -13.64 4.35 -21.80
N TYR A 517 -14.58 3.77 -22.57
CA TYR A 517 -14.26 2.77 -23.60
C TYR A 517 -13.77 3.39 -24.92
N LEU A 518 -14.26 4.57 -25.31
CA LEU A 518 -13.89 5.21 -26.60
C LEU A 518 -13.09 6.50 -26.45
N LYS A 519 -12.68 6.87 -25.23
CA LYS A 519 -12.00 8.15 -24.90
C LYS A 519 -10.87 8.49 -25.88
N ASP A 520 -9.90 7.59 -26.01
CA ASP A 520 -8.71 7.84 -26.82
C ASP A 520 -9.02 7.82 -28.33
N LEU A 521 -9.92 6.94 -28.79
CA LEU A 521 -10.35 6.91 -30.20
C LEU A 521 -11.10 8.18 -30.62
N LYS A 522 -11.86 8.81 -29.72
CA LYS A 522 -12.48 10.12 -29.95
C LYS A 522 -11.40 11.19 -30.14
N ILE A 523 -10.40 11.24 -29.26
CA ILE A 523 -9.26 12.17 -29.35
C ILE A 523 -8.47 11.95 -30.65
N PHE A 524 -8.12 10.70 -30.98
CA PHE A 524 -7.37 10.39 -32.20
C PHE A 524 -8.15 10.67 -33.49
N ALA A 525 -9.48 10.53 -33.50
CA ALA A 525 -10.32 10.91 -34.62
C ALA A 525 -10.35 12.43 -34.87
N GLU A 526 -9.96 13.25 -33.90
CA GLU A 526 -9.79 14.71 -34.03
C GLU A 526 -8.34 15.13 -34.33
N SER A 527 -7.38 14.19 -34.31
CA SER A 527 -5.95 14.43 -34.53
C SER A 527 -5.60 15.15 -35.84
N THR A 528 -4.55 15.97 -35.78
CA THR A 528 -3.93 16.61 -36.95
C THR A 528 -3.12 15.63 -37.81
N ASN A 529 -2.75 14.47 -37.27
CA ASN A 529 -2.12 13.39 -38.01
C ASN A 529 -3.18 12.62 -38.82
N ASN A 530 -3.27 12.91 -40.13
CA ASN A 530 -4.26 12.34 -41.04
C ASN A 530 -4.31 10.80 -41.04
N GLU A 531 -3.17 10.12 -40.85
CA GLU A 531 -3.11 8.66 -40.86
C GLU A 531 -3.72 8.08 -39.57
N VAL A 532 -3.32 8.61 -38.42
CA VAL A 532 -3.87 8.23 -37.10
C VAL A 532 -5.36 8.54 -37.03
N LYS A 533 -5.77 9.72 -37.50
CA LYS A 533 -7.18 10.10 -37.65
C LYS A 533 -7.95 9.09 -38.51
N LYS A 534 -7.45 8.78 -39.71
CA LYS A 534 -8.11 7.83 -40.61
C LYS A 534 -8.21 6.42 -40.00
N ARG A 535 -7.20 5.98 -39.25
CA ARG A 535 -7.24 4.68 -38.56
C ARG A 535 -8.19 4.68 -37.35
N ALA A 536 -8.16 5.70 -36.51
CA ALA A 536 -9.09 5.83 -35.37
C ALA A 536 -10.56 5.79 -35.83
N ILE A 537 -10.90 6.48 -36.92
CA ILE A 537 -12.24 6.46 -37.52
C ILE A 537 -12.61 5.04 -38.02
N LYS A 538 -11.70 4.34 -38.70
CA LYS A 538 -11.91 2.93 -39.10
C LYS A 538 -12.13 2.01 -37.91
N ARG A 539 -11.38 2.20 -36.81
CA ARG A 539 -11.52 1.40 -35.57
C ARG A 539 -12.85 1.67 -34.86
N LEU A 540 -13.30 2.93 -34.79
CA LEU A 540 -14.66 3.28 -34.33
C LEU A 540 -15.75 2.61 -35.19
N ALA A 541 -15.58 2.57 -36.51
CA ALA A 541 -16.51 1.87 -37.40
C ALA A 541 -16.49 0.34 -37.20
N LYS A 542 -15.31 -0.27 -37.03
CA LYS A 542 -15.12 -1.69 -36.73
C LYS A 542 -15.78 -2.09 -35.39
N LEU A 543 -15.58 -1.29 -34.35
CA LEU A 543 -16.27 -1.44 -33.05
C LEU A 543 -17.78 -1.33 -33.18
N SER A 544 -18.29 -0.37 -33.96
CA SER A 544 -19.73 -0.21 -34.23
C SER A 544 -20.33 -1.41 -34.96
N GLN A 545 -19.61 -1.98 -35.94
CA GLN A 545 -20.04 -3.20 -36.63
C GLN A 545 -20.00 -4.45 -35.71
N LEU A 546 -18.97 -4.59 -34.87
CA LEU A 546 -18.87 -5.66 -33.86
C LEU A 546 -20.01 -5.58 -32.82
N HIS A 547 -20.25 -4.38 -32.27
CA HIS A 547 -21.35 -4.12 -31.33
C HIS A 547 -22.71 -4.44 -31.96
N GLY A 548 -22.96 -3.95 -33.18
CA GLY A 548 -24.21 -4.24 -33.92
C GLY A 548 -24.40 -5.71 -34.28
N ARG A 549 -23.32 -6.49 -34.44
CA ARG A 549 -23.36 -7.95 -34.59
C ARG A 549 -23.65 -8.64 -33.25
N LEU A 550 -23.08 -8.16 -32.14
CA LEU A 550 -23.32 -8.69 -30.79
C LEU A 550 -24.74 -8.45 -30.28
N VAL A 551 -25.29 -7.24 -30.44
CA VAL A 551 -26.68 -6.94 -30.04
C VAL A 551 -27.67 -7.81 -30.83
N LYS A 552 -27.45 -7.99 -32.14
CA LYS A 552 -28.24 -8.94 -32.94
C LYS A 552 -28.08 -10.39 -32.47
N LYS A 553 -26.89 -10.77 -31.99
CA LYS A 553 -26.61 -12.13 -31.51
C LYS A 553 -27.32 -12.40 -30.18
N LEU A 554 -27.26 -11.47 -29.23
CA LEU A 554 -27.97 -11.56 -27.94
C LEU A 554 -29.50 -11.49 -28.09
N ALA A 555 -30.02 -10.91 -29.17
CA ALA A 555 -31.44 -10.92 -29.51
C ALA A 555 -31.94 -12.28 -30.09
N GLU A 556 -31.09 -13.29 -30.26
CA GLU A 556 -31.55 -14.67 -30.50
C GLU A 556 -32.22 -15.22 -29.22
N GLN A 557 -33.42 -15.80 -29.36
CA GLN A 557 -34.28 -16.26 -28.25
C GLN A 557 -33.49 -16.94 -27.11
N LYS A 558 -32.64 -17.92 -27.45
CA LYS A 558 -31.81 -18.68 -26.50
C LYS A 558 -30.88 -17.86 -25.57
N TYR A 559 -30.59 -16.60 -25.88
CA TYR A 559 -29.87 -15.69 -24.97
C TYR A 559 -30.81 -14.76 -24.21
N GLN A 560 -31.97 -14.42 -24.78
CA GLN A 560 -33.03 -13.72 -24.04
C GLN A 560 -33.59 -14.61 -22.93
N ASP A 561 -33.86 -15.90 -23.23
CA ASP A 561 -34.29 -16.92 -22.27
C ASP A 561 -33.34 -16.97 -21.05
N ILE A 562 -32.02 -16.92 -21.28
CA ILE A 562 -30.99 -16.94 -20.22
C ILE A 562 -30.93 -15.58 -19.50
N LEU A 563 -31.08 -14.45 -20.19
CA LEU A 563 -31.08 -13.12 -19.57
C LEU A 563 -32.30 -12.89 -18.67
N GLU A 564 -33.47 -13.42 -19.03
CA GLU A 564 -34.69 -13.37 -18.21
C GLU A 564 -34.52 -14.11 -16.86
N LEU A 565 -33.69 -15.16 -16.79
CA LEU A 565 -33.37 -15.85 -15.53
C LEU A 565 -32.65 -14.94 -14.52
N ASN A 566 -32.01 -13.85 -14.95
CA ASN A 566 -31.28 -12.95 -14.05
C ASN A 566 -32.19 -12.27 -13.03
N GLU A 567 -33.49 -12.06 -13.31
CA GLU A 567 -34.42 -11.46 -12.34
C GLU A 567 -34.59 -12.29 -11.06
N TYR A 568 -34.33 -13.61 -11.16
CA TYR A 568 -34.47 -14.58 -10.06
C TYR A 568 -33.15 -14.81 -9.31
N ILE A 569 -32.04 -14.18 -9.73
CA ILE A 569 -30.75 -14.29 -9.05
C ILE A 569 -30.67 -13.26 -7.93
N HIS A 570 -30.50 -13.73 -6.70
CA HIS A 570 -30.39 -12.88 -5.52
C HIS A 570 -29.02 -12.99 -4.80
N ASP A 571 -28.22 -14.00 -5.17
CA ASP A 571 -26.92 -14.34 -4.60
C ASP A 571 -25.74 -13.54 -5.20
N PHE A 572 -24.53 -13.88 -4.77
CA PHE A 572 -23.22 -13.30 -5.14
C PHE A 572 -22.96 -11.85 -4.70
N LYS A 573 -23.89 -11.17 -4.00
CA LYS A 573 -23.64 -9.81 -3.44
C LYS A 573 -22.39 -9.72 -2.56
N ASN A 574 -21.99 -10.83 -1.94
CA ASN A 574 -20.81 -10.93 -1.06
C ASN A 574 -19.60 -11.63 -1.73
N ASP A 575 -19.73 -12.08 -2.99
CA ASP A 575 -18.62 -12.65 -3.79
C ASP A 575 -17.88 -11.52 -4.50
N THR A 576 -17.22 -10.68 -3.69
CA THR A 576 -16.37 -9.59 -4.18
C THR A 576 -14.93 -10.09 -4.30
N ILE A 577 -14.17 -9.56 -5.27
CA ILE A 577 -12.82 -10.03 -5.55
C ILE A 577 -11.84 -9.72 -4.40
N GLU A 578 -12.08 -8.63 -3.69
CA GLU A 578 -11.30 -8.14 -2.56
C GLU A 578 -11.21 -9.20 -1.45
N LEU A 579 -12.30 -9.96 -1.22
CA LEU A 579 -12.36 -11.05 -0.24
C LEU A 579 -11.35 -12.18 -0.53
N TYR A 580 -11.10 -12.47 -1.81
CA TYR A 580 -10.26 -13.58 -2.24
C TYR A 580 -8.82 -13.15 -2.57
N ALA A 581 -8.66 -11.96 -3.17
CA ALA A 581 -7.38 -11.40 -3.57
C ALA A 581 -6.66 -10.69 -2.41
N GLY A 582 -7.38 -10.00 -1.53
CA GLY A 582 -6.81 -9.21 -0.42
C GLY A 582 -5.67 -8.29 -0.87
N GLU A 583 -4.60 -8.24 -0.09
CA GLU A 583 -3.38 -7.44 -0.34
C GLU A 583 -2.80 -7.61 -1.76
N THR A 584 -2.95 -8.80 -2.37
CA THR A 584 -2.49 -9.08 -3.75
C THR A 584 -3.16 -8.13 -4.75
N MET A 585 -4.42 -7.76 -4.55
CA MET A 585 -5.13 -6.77 -5.38
C MET A 585 -4.57 -5.37 -5.20
N ASN A 586 -4.34 -4.95 -3.95
CA ASN A 586 -3.80 -3.63 -3.62
C ASN A 586 -2.42 -3.40 -4.28
N VAL A 587 -1.52 -4.39 -4.17
CA VAL A 587 -0.20 -4.37 -4.80
C VAL A 587 -0.32 -4.33 -6.33
N LEU A 588 -1.18 -5.16 -6.92
CA LEU A 588 -1.38 -5.17 -8.38
C LEU A 588 -1.98 -3.87 -8.92
N GLN A 589 -2.90 -3.22 -8.18
CA GLN A 589 -3.45 -1.91 -8.55
C GLN A 589 -2.35 -0.83 -8.48
N HIS A 590 -1.61 -0.74 -7.37
CA HIS A 590 -0.52 0.21 -7.18
C HIS A 590 0.57 0.06 -8.26
N ASP A 591 1.04 -1.15 -8.51
CA ASP A 591 2.23 -1.41 -9.33
C ASP A 591 1.98 -1.34 -10.84
N ASN A 592 0.73 -1.42 -11.28
CA ASN A 592 0.39 -1.43 -12.70
C ASN A 592 -0.42 -0.20 -13.11
N ASN A 593 -1.25 0.36 -12.22
CA ASN A 593 -1.95 1.65 -12.32
C ASN A 593 -2.38 2.01 -13.77
N CYS A 594 -3.05 1.06 -14.43
CA CYS A 594 -3.27 1.09 -15.87
C CYS A 594 -4.74 1.34 -16.23
N ASP A 595 -4.96 2.25 -17.17
CA ASP A 595 -6.19 2.31 -17.96
C ASP A 595 -6.15 1.17 -18.98
N ILE A 596 -6.93 0.12 -18.75
CA ILE A 596 -6.88 -1.10 -19.59
C ILE A 596 -7.50 -0.85 -20.97
N PHE A 597 -8.46 0.09 -21.08
CA PHE A 597 -9.10 0.44 -22.34
C PHE A 597 -8.32 1.48 -23.17
N SER A 598 -7.32 2.17 -22.60
CA SER A 598 -6.48 3.13 -23.34
C SER A 598 -5.81 2.54 -24.58
N ILE A 599 -5.57 3.40 -25.57
CA ILE A 599 -4.93 3.06 -26.84
C ILE A 599 -3.75 4.01 -27.07
N LYS A 600 -2.58 3.46 -27.41
CA LYS A 600 -1.42 4.25 -27.82
C LYS A 600 -1.50 4.60 -29.31
N GLU A 601 -0.94 5.73 -29.72
CA GLU A 601 -0.80 6.09 -31.15
C GLU A 601 -0.03 5.01 -31.93
N GLU A 602 0.99 4.41 -31.30
CA GLU A 602 1.76 3.26 -31.80
C GLU A 602 0.87 2.07 -32.19
N THR A 603 -0.11 1.72 -31.35
CA THR A 603 -1.06 0.61 -31.61
C THR A 603 -1.89 0.87 -32.87
N LEU A 604 -2.29 2.12 -33.12
CA LEU A 604 -2.97 2.50 -34.35
C LEU A 604 -2.02 2.47 -35.56
N LEU A 605 -0.77 2.92 -35.40
CA LEU A 605 0.23 2.97 -36.47
C LEU A 605 0.77 1.58 -36.89
N ASN A 606 0.79 0.61 -35.98
CA ASN A 606 1.10 -0.79 -36.27
C ASN A 606 -0.11 -1.56 -36.86
N ASP A 607 -1.33 -1.00 -36.77
CA ASP A 607 -2.60 -1.66 -37.10
C ASP A 607 -2.91 -2.89 -36.21
N ASP A 608 -2.35 -2.92 -35.00
CA ASP A 608 -2.58 -3.97 -33.98
C ASP A 608 -4.06 -4.07 -33.56
N CYS A 609 -4.48 -5.23 -33.07
CA CYS A 609 -5.83 -5.42 -32.53
C CYS A 609 -5.95 -4.71 -31.18
N THR A 610 -6.85 -3.72 -31.05
CA THR A 610 -7.06 -3.03 -29.76
C THR A 610 -7.75 -3.97 -28.76
N TYR A 611 -7.53 -3.75 -27.47
CA TYR A 611 -8.12 -4.56 -26.39
C TYR A 611 -9.62 -4.75 -26.61
N LEU A 612 -10.36 -3.65 -26.81
CA LEU A 612 -11.81 -3.65 -26.95
C LEU A 612 -12.30 -4.41 -28.20
N GLU A 613 -11.61 -4.31 -29.34
CA GLU A 613 -11.95 -5.09 -30.54
C GLU A 613 -11.77 -6.58 -30.32
N GLY A 614 -10.70 -6.98 -29.63
CA GLY A 614 -10.44 -8.38 -29.29
C GLY A 614 -11.46 -8.94 -28.31
N ILE A 615 -11.88 -8.17 -27.30
CA ILE A 615 -12.96 -8.58 -26.37
C ILE A 615 -14.26 -8.82 -27.12
N LEU A 616 -14.73 -7.89 -27.96
CA LEU A 616 -15.96 -8.07 -28.73
C LEU A 616 -15.88 -9.28 -29.68
N SER A 617 -14.70 -9.52 -30.27
CA SER A 617 -14.46 -10.67 -31.15
C SER A 617 -14.46 -12.00 -30.38
N LEU A 618 -13.86 -12.06 -29.19
CA LEU A 618 -13.87 -13.22 -28.30
C LEU A 618 -15.28 -13.52 -27.78
N ILE A 619 -16.09 -12.51 -27.48
CA ILE A 619 -17.49 -12.70 -27.08
C ILE A 619 -18.27 -13.39 -28.21
N LEU A 620 -18.15 -12.92 -29.46
CA LEU A 620 -18.81 -13.51 -30.62
C LEU A 620 -18.34 -14.95 -30.92
N ARG A 621 -17.03 -15.20 -30.84
CA ARG A 621 -16.40 -16.43 -31.33
C ARG A 621 -16.39 -17.56 -30.31
N GLU A 622 -16.25 -17.25 -29.02
CA GLU A 622 -15.95 -18.23 -27.97
C GLU A 622 -16.79 -18.05 -26.70
N PHE A 623 -16.86 -16.85 -26.11
CA PHE A 623 -17.46 -16.71 -24.77
C PHE A 623 -18.98 -16.97 -24.76
N LEU A 624 -19.72 -16.57 -25.80
CA LEU A 624 -21.15 -16.88 -25.91
C LEU A 624 -21.44 -18.37 -26.15
N TYR A 625 -20.44 -19.17 -26.54
CA TYR A 625 -20.57 -20.63 -26.60
C TYR A 625 -20.26 -21.27 -25.23
N ILE A 626 -19.17 -20.83 -24.58
CA ILE A 626 -18.80 -21.22 -23.21
C ILE A 626 -19.96 -20.97 -22.24
N ILE A 627 -20.56 -19.79 -22.28
CA ILE A 627 -21.65 -19.40 -21.36
C ILE A 627 -22.89 -20.27 -21.57
N VAL A 628 -23.29 -20.56 -22.81
CA VAL A 628 -24.44 -21.46 -23.07
C VAL A 628 -24.12 -22.89 -22.61
N THR A 629 -22.91 -23.38 -22.88
CA THR A 629 -22.47 -24.72 -22.42
C THR A 629 -22.51 -24.86 -20.90
N LEU A 630 -22.21 -23.78 -20.16
CA LEU A 630 -22.24 -23.72 -18.69
C LEU A 630 -23.62 -23.34 -18.11
N ASN A 631 -24.52 -22.78 -18.92
CA ASN A 631 -25.94 -22.63 -18.58
C ASN A 631 -26.66 -23.98 -18.62
N ASP A 632 -26.26 -24.86 -19.55
CA ASP A 632 -26.83 -26.20 -19.73
C ASP A 632 -26.16 -27.26 -18.81
N ASP A 633 -25.42 -26.81 -17.78
CA ASP A 633 -24.73 -27.65 -16.80
C ASP A 633 -25.71 -28.42 -15.90
N LEU A 634 -25.26 -29.52 -15.29
CA LEU A 634 -26.05 -30.28 -14.31
C LEU A 634 -26.06 -29.66 -12.90
N ILE A 635 -25.20 -28.67 -12.64
CA ILE A 635 -25.04 -28.02 -11.33
C ILE A 635 -25.57 -26.58 -11.39
N GLU A 636 -26.67 -26.34 -10.68
CA GLU A 636 -27.38 -25.05 -10.55
C GLU A 636 -26.44 -23.86 -10.30
N ASN A 637 -25.48 -23.97 -9.38
CA ASN A 637 -24.50 -22.90 -9.11
C ASN A 637 -23.66 -22.49 -10.35
N VAL A 638 -23.43 -23.40 -11.30
CA VAL A 638 -22.74 -23.10 -12.57
C VAL A 638 -23.69 -22.38 -13.53
N GLN A 639 -24.95 -22.82 -13.61
CA GLN A 639 -25.99 -22.17 -14.41
C GLN A 639 -26.21 -20.72 -13.97
N ILE A 640 -26.45 -20.50 -12.67
CA ILE A 640 -26.66 -19.17 -12.06
C ILE A 640 -25.46 -18.25 -12.35
N ARG A 641 -24.22 -18.78 -12.28
CA ARG A 641 -23.03 -17.99 -12.59
C ARG A 641 -22.85 -17.73 -14.10
N ALA A 642 -23.32 -18.62 -14.97
CA ALA A 642 -23.34 -18.42 -16.41
C ALA A 642 -24.33 -17.32 -16.81
N VAL A 643 -25.56 -17.33 -16.26
CA VAL A 643 -26.55 -16.25 -16.39
C VAL A 643 -25.96 -14.91 -15.94
N TYR A 644 -25.34 -14.86 -14.76
CA TYR A 644 -24.71 -13.64 -14.24
C TYR A 644 -23.64 -13.08 -15.20
N THR A 645 -22.75 -13.94 -15.72
CA THR A 645 -21.74 -13.53 -16.71
C THR A 645 -22.38 -13.05 -18.02
N LEU A 646 -23.48 -13.66 -18.49
CA LEU A 646 -24.20 -13.18 -19.67
C LEU A 646 -24.80 -11.78 -19.45
N ASN A 647 -25.39 -11.53 -18.27
CA ASN A 647 -25.91 -10.22 -17.92
C ASN A 647 -24.78 -9.17 -17.78
N ARG A 648 -23.62 -9.54 -17.22
CA ARG A 648 -22.43 -8.65 -17.18
C ARG A 648 -21.98 -8.27 -18.60
N ILE A 649 -22.00 -9.19 -19.57
CA ILE A 649 -21.77 -8.89 -21.00
C ILE A 649 -22.84 -7.94 -21.56
N ASN A 650 -24.12 -8.16 -21.25
CA ASN A 650 -25.22 -7.29 -21.69
C ASN A 650 -25.04 -5.85 -21.15
N ILE A 651 -24.73 -5.68 -19.86
CA ILE A 651 -24.46 -4.38 -19.23
C ILE A 651 -23.25 -3.68 -19.89
N PHE A 652 -22.16 -4.42 -20.12
CA PHE A 652 -20.97 -3.92 -20.83
C PHE A 652 -21.30 -3.42 -22.24
N LEU A 653 -22.07 -4.19 -23.01
CA LEU A 653 -22.50 -3.81 -24.36
C LEU A 653 -23.49 -2.63 -24.36
N ASN A 654 -24.32 -2.47 -23.35
CA ASN A 654 -25.20 -1.31 -23.22
C ASN A 654 -24.39 -0.03 -22.96
N LYS A 655 -23.45 -0.04 -22.00
CA LYS A 655 -22.53 1.09 -21.76
C LYS A 655 -21.71 1.47 -23.01
N LEU A 656 -21.17 0.49 -23.72
CA LEU A 656 -20.46 0.73 -24.98
C LEU A 656 -21.40 1.25 -26.09
N GLY A 657 -22.65 0.77 -26.12
CA GLY A 657 -23.69 1.22 -27.04
C GLY A 657 -24.12 2.67 -26.82
N GLU A 658 -24.10 3.16 -25.58
CA GLU A 658 -24.30 4.57 -25.24
C GLU A 658 -23.15 5.43 -25.80
N GLU A 659 -21.89 4.98 -25.67
CA GLU A 659 -20.73 5.70 -26.21
C GLU A 659 -20.70 5.73 -27.75
N LEU A 660 -20.91 4.58 -28.40
CA LEU A 660 -21.13 4.50 -29.86
C LEU A 660 -22.42 5.25 -30.28
N GLY A 661 -23.32 5.47 -29.33
CA GLY A 661 -24.58 6.19 -29.45
C GLY A 661 -24.43 7.70 -29.65
N GLN A 662 -23.30 8.29 -29.25
CA GLN A 662 -23.07 9.73 -29.24
C GLN A 662 -23.05 10.33 -30.65
N SER A 663 -23.57 11.56 -30.80
CA SER A 663 -23.65 12.25 -32.10
C SER A 663 -22.29 12.43 -32.76
N CYS A 664 -21.29 12.90 -32.00
CA CYS A 664 -19.92 13.07 -32.47
C CYS A 664 -19.30 11.77 -33.02
N VAL A 665 -19.49 10.62 -32.35
CA VAL A 665 -19.00 9.32 -32.82
C VAL A 665 -19.72 8.89 -34.11
N LYS A 666 -21.04 9.06 -34.18
CA LYS A 666 -21.84 8.75 -35.38
C LYS A 666 -21.52 9.65 -36.57
N GLU A 667 -21.23 10.93 -36.34
CA GLU A 667 -20.82 11.89 -37.37
C GLU A 667 -19.39 11.61 -37.86
N THR A 668 -18.49 11.28 -36.93
CA THR A 668 -17.13 10.81 -37.21
C THR A 668 -17.12 9.56 -38.10
N ILE A 669 -17.90 8.52 -37.77
CA ILE A 669 -17.99 7.27 -38.57
C ILE A 669 -18.55 7.55 -39.98
N LYS A 670 -19.50 8.49 -40.13
CA LYS A 670 -20.07 8.89 -41.45
C LYS A 670 -19.05 9.56 -42.39
N THR A 671 -17.84 9.88 -41.94
CA THR A 671 -16.79 10.41 -42.84
C THR A 671 -16.10 9.32 -43.68
N LEU A 672 -16.30 8.04 -43.36
CA LEU A 672 -15.83 6.91 -44.18
C LEU A 672 -16.71 6.70 -45.40
N SER A 673 -16.10 6.29 -46.51
CA SER A 673 -16.85 5.87 -47.70
C SER A 673 -17.60 4.54 -47.49
N ASP A 674 -18.67 4.32 -48.27
CA ASP A 674 -19.40 3.04 -48.29
C ASP A 674 -18.49 1.85 -48.66
N GLU A 675 -17.45 2.08 -49.45
CA GLU A 675 -16.47 1.07 -49.83
C GLU A 675 -15.53 0.72 -48.67
N GLU A 676 -15.06 1.71 -47.91
CA GLU A 676 -14.27 1.46 -46.70
C GLU A 676 -15.08 0.73 -45.63
N ASN A 677 -16.33 1.13 -45.40
CA ASN A 677 -17.23 0.43 -44.47
C ASN A 677 -17.47 -1.04 -44.87
N LYS A 678 -17.66 -1.33 -46.17
CA LYS A 678 -17.79 -2.70 -46.70
C LYS A 678 -16.48 -3.50 -46.63
N ASN A 679 -15.33 -2.84 -46.70
CA ASN A 679 -14.04 -3.53 -46.59
C ASN A 679 -13.72 -3.87 -45.13
N ILE A 680 -14.09 -3.01 -44.16
CA ILE A 680 -14.09 -3.36 -42.73
C ILE A 680 -15.01 -4.55 -42.46
N GLU A 681 -16.21 -4.57 -43.05
CA GLU A 681 -17.17 -5.66 -42.85
C GLU A 681 -16.63 -7.02 -43.36
N LYS A 682 -16.00 -7.04 -44.55
CA LYS A 682 -15.32 -8.24 -45.07
C LYS A 682 -14.14 -8.67 -44.19
N GLN A 683 -13.37 -7.73 -43.65
CA GLN A 683 -12.26 -8.05 -42.74
C GLN A 683 -12.80 -8.69 -41.45
N LEU A 684 -13.86 -8.14 -40.86
CA LEU A 684 -14.55 -8.74 -39.71
C LEU A 684 -15.11 -10.13 -40.03
N GLU A 685 -15.65 -10.36 -41.21
CA GLU A 685 -16.09 -11.71 -41.62
C GLU A 685 -14.93 -12.68 -41.75
N ILE A 686 -13.77 -12.26 -42.24
CA ILE A 686 -12.57 -13.10 -42.29
C ILE A 686 -12.04 -13.37 -40.87
N GLU A 687 -12.01 -12.37 -39.98
CA GLU A 687 -11.55 -12.49 -38.59
C GLU A 687 -12.46 -13.39 -37.73
N LEU A 688 -13.78 -13.32 -37.92
CA LEU A 688 -14.77 -14.10 -37.18
C LEU A 688 -15.01 -15.51 -37.78
N ASN A 689 -14.92 -15.67 -39.10
CA ASN A 689 -14.99 -16.99 -39.76
C ASN A 689 -13.63 -17.71 -39.82
N ARG A 690 -12.54 -17.07 -39.36
CA ARG A 690 -11.29 -17.77 -39.07
C ARG A 690 -11.63 -18.80 -38.00
N LYS A 691 -11.73 -20.07 -38.43
CA LYS A 691 -12.18 -21.20 -37.60
C LYS A 691 -11.64 -21.03 -36.19
N VAL A 692 -12.53 -21.15 -35.19
CA VAL A 692 -12.14 -21.58 -33.85
C VAL A 692 -11.15 -22.72 -34.07
N LEU A 693 -9.93 -22.58 -33.55
CA LEU A 693 -9.00 -23.69 -33.56
C LEU A 693 -9.74 -24.83 -32.86
N GLU A 694 -10.09 -25.86 -33.63
CA GLU A 694 -10.39 -27.17 -33.08
C GLU A 694 -9.22 -27.42 -32.12
N VAL A 695 -9.52 -27.44 -30.83
CA VAL A 695 -8.48 -27.45 -29.81
C VAL A 695 -7.80 -28.78 -29.97
N ASP A 696 -6.64 -28.78 -30.66
CA ASP A 696 -5.74 -29.91 -30.66
C ASP A 696 -5.55 -30.26 -29.19
N GLU A 697 -6.03 -31.42 -28.77
CA GLU A 697 -5.99 -31.79 -27.34
C GLU A 697 -4.50 -31.98 -26.92
N GLU A 698 -3.58 -32.05 -27.90
CA GLU A 698 -2.12 -31.91 -27.82
C GLU A 698 -1.60 -30.52 -27.38
N LYS A 699 -2.39 -29.43 -27.47
CA LYS A 699 -1.95 -28.05 -27.14
C LYS A 699 -2.17 -27.67 -25.67
N VAL A 700 -2.95 -28.43 -24.93
CA VAL A 700 -3.29 -28.15 -23.53
C VAL A 700 -2.82 -29.33 -22.69
N ASP A 701 -1.61 -29.20 -22.15
CA ASP A 701 -0.97 -30.25 -21.36
C ASP A 701 -1.62 -30.34 -19.95
N THR A 702 -2.72 -31.08 -19.91
CA THR A 702 -3.53 -31.29 -18.69
C THR A 702 -2.79 -32.12 -17.64
N GLU A 703 -2.00 -33.12 -18.06
CA GLU A 703 -1.22 -33.96 -17.17
C GLU A 703 -0.09 -33.14 -16.50
N LEU A 704 0.65 -32.34 -17.28
CA LEU A 704 1.66 -31.44 -16.72
C LEU A 704 1.03 -30.40 -15.78
N MET A 705 -0.15 -29.87 -16.11
CA MET A 705 -0.86 -28.94 -15.25
C MET A 705 -1.22 -29.57 -13.91
N GLU A 706 -1.84 -30.77 -13.90
CA GLU A 706 -2.20 -31.43 -12.65
C GLU A 706 -0.97 -31.85 -11.86
N ASN A 707 0.11 -32.34 -12.50
CA ASN A 707 1.35 -32.70 -11.82
C ASN A 707 2.05 -31.51 -11.12
N ILE A 708 2.04 -30.32 -11.74
CA ILE A 708 2.50 -29.07 -11.10
C ILE A 708 1.67 -28.74 -9.85
N ILE A 709 0.36 -29.00 -9.89
CA ILE A 709 -0.57 -28.75 -8.79
C ILE A 709 -0.44 -29.81 -7.68
N THR A 710 -0.22 -31.08 -8.01
CA THR A 710 -0.15 -32.17 -7.02
C THR A 710 1.23 -32.38 -6.42
N GLY A 711 2.29 -31.80 -7.01
CA GLY A 711 3.66 -31.90 -6.51
C GLY A 711 4.34 -33.24 -6.80
N SER A 712 3.95 -33.93 -7.88
CA SER A 712 4.52 -35.20 -8.31
C SER A 712 5.86 -35.01 -9.01
N GLU A 713 6.97 -35.16 -8.27
CA GLU A 713 8.33 -35.02 -8.82
C GLU A 713 8.62 -35.98 -9.98
N ASP A 714 8.11 -37.22 -9.93
CA ASP A 714 8.42 -38.32 -10.85
C ASP A 714 7.96 -38.13 -12.32
N THR A 715 7.16 -37.09 -12.63
CA THR A 715 6.47 -36.96 -13.94
C THR A 715 6.70 -35.63 -14.65
N LEU A 716 7.41 -34.68 -14.02
CA LEU A 716 7.69 -33.37 -14.62
C LEU A 716 8.87 -33.47 -15.59
N PRO A 717 8.68 -33.39 -16.93
CA PRO A 717 9.77 -33.52 -17.87
C PRO A 717 10.84 -32.44 -17.66
N ASP A 718 12.10 -32.84 -17.81
CA ASP A 718 13.22 -31.92 -17.91
C ASP A 718 13.17 -31.24 -19.29
N LEU A 719 12.51 -30.08 -19.34
CA LEU A 719 12.39 -29.24 -20.54
C LEU A 719 13.71 -28.49 -20.81
N GLY A 720 14.78 -29.27 -20.96
CA GLY A 720 16.12 -28.80 -21.27
C GLY A 720 16.17 -28.18 -22.67
N GLY A 721 16.52 -26.89 -22.73
CA GLY A 721 16.83 -26.24 -23.99
C GLY A 721 18.11 -26.82 -24.59
N ASN A 722 18.04 -27.28 -25.85
CA ASN A 722 19.23 -27.67 -26.61
C ASN A 722 20.16 -26.46 -26.78
N ILE A 723 21.20 -26.37 -25.95
CA ILE A 723 22.30 -25.44 -26.16
C ILE A 723 23.05 -25.90 -27.43
N PRO A 724 23.26 -25.05 -28.44
CA PRO A 724 24.16 -25.37 -29.54
C PRO A 724 25.60 -25.42 -28.99
N GLU A 725 26.19 -26.61 -28.91
CA GLU A 725 27.59 -26.75 -28.50
C GLU A 725 28.50 -26.01 -29.49
N LEU A 726 29.18 -24.96 -29.01
CA LEU A 726 30.24 -24.30 -29.76
C LEU A 726 31.48 -25.21 -29.78
N GLU A 727 31.88 -25.65 -30.97
CA GLU A 727 33.03 -26.54 -31.19
C GLU A 727 34.34 -25.96 -30.62
N ILE A 728 34.74 -26.41 -29.43
CA ILE A 728 36.11 -26.22 -28.93
C ILE A 728 36.92 -27.46 -29.25
N ASN A 729 37.75 -27.37 -30.30
CA ASN A 729 38.66 -28.44 -30.70
C ASN A 729 39.66 -28.76 -29.58
N GLY A 730 39.59 -29.99 -29.06
CA GLY A 730 40.47 -30.49 -28.01
C GLY A 730 40.59 -32.01 -28.05
N GLU A 731 41.58 -32.53 -28.77
CA GLU A 731 41.83 -33.96 -28.89
C GLU A 731 42.16 -34.59 -27.53
N ASN A 732 41.50 -35.70 -27.18
CA ASN A 732 42.21 -36.87 -26.65
C ASN A 732 41.39 -38.17 -26.75
N ILE A 733 42.09 -39.30 -26.83
CA ILE A 733 41.54 -40.59 -27.28
C ILE A 733 41.81 -41.69 -26.25
N ASN A 734 40.74 -42.34 -25.76
CA ASN A 734 40.55 -43.79 -25.50
C ASN A 734 39.44 -43.96 -24.44
N LYS A 735 38.27 -44.55 -24.73
CA LYS A 735 37.92 -45.93 -25.17
C LYS A 735 37.54 -46.87 -24.02
N ASN A 736 36.38 -47.49 -24.22
CA ASN A 736 35.91 -48.80 -23.76
C ASN A 736 35.17 -48.94 -22.41
N LYS A 737 33.83 -49.07 -22.58
CA LYS A 737 32.96 -50.14 -22.05
C LYS A 737 32.46 -50.06 -20.60
N GLU A 738 31.19 -49.69 -20.51
CA GLU A 738 30.08 -50.57 -20.08
C GLU A 738 30.36 -51.64 -19.00
N VAL A 739 29.64 -51.54 -17.87
CA VAL A 739 28.63 -52.54 -17.45
C VAL A 739 27.80 -51.96 -16.28
N LYS A 740 26.47 -52.15 -16.32
CA LYS A 740 25.53 -52.04 -15.17
C LYS A 740 25.00 -53.46 -14.86
N PRO A 741 24.25 -53.70 -13.76
CA PRO A 741 24.65 -53.57 -12.35
C PRO A 741 24.31 -54.85 -11.56
N GLU A 742 24.92 -55.10 -10.39
CA GLU A 742 24.43 -56.16 -9.48
C GLU A 742 24.38 -55.72 -8.01
N ASN A 743 23.24 -55.99 -7.37
CA ASN A 743 23.04 -55.86 -5.92
C ASN A 743 23.58 -57.10 -5.18
N LYS A 744 24.20 -56.90 -4.01
CA LYS A 744 23.97 -57.80 -2.86
C LYS A 744 24.37 -57.21 -1.51
N ILE A 745 23.67 -57.71 -0.50
CA ILE A 745 23.72 -57.34 0.92
C ILE A 745 24.77 -58.20 1.65
N ALA A 746 25.53 -57.62 2.57
CA ALA A 746 26.16 -58.36 3.67
C ALA A 746 26.47 -57.46 4.89
N GLU A 747 26.34 -58.08 6.06
CA GLU A 747 26.61 -57.64 7.43
C GLU A 747 28.09 -57.20 7.64
N ALA A 748 28.57 -56.63 8.76
CA ALA A 748 28.25 -56.96 10.17
C ALA A 748 28.90 -56.00 11.21
N ASN A 749 28.62 -56.31 12.49
CA ASN A 749 29.43 -56.08 13.70
C ASN A 749 29.50 -54.68 14.37
N VAL A 750 28.76 -54.58 15.48
CA VAL A 750 29.08 -53.77 16.67
C VAL A 750 30.16 -54.46 17.52
N PRO A 751 30.93 -53.72 18.35
CA PRO A 751 31.22 -54.23 19.70
C PRO A 751 30.96 -53.20 20.82
N ASP A 752 30.28 -53.65 21.88
CA ASP A 752 29.91 -52.85 23.06
C ASP A 752 31.09 -52.34 23.91
N LYS A 753 30.82 -51.30 24.71
CA LYS A 753 31.17 -51.34 26.15
C LYS A 753 30.28 -50.49 27.07
N LYS A 754 29.43 -51.21 27.82
CA LYS A 754 28.75 -50.97 29.11
C LYS A 754 29.07 -49.65 29.85
N ILE A 755 28.09 -48.85 30.31
CA ILE A 755 26.92 -49.12 31.20
C ILE A 755 27.32 -49.39 32.67
N GLU A 756 26.92 -48.48 33.57
CA GLU A 756 26.31 -48.64 34.91
C GLU A 756 26.34 -47.25 35.61
N SER A 757 25.42 -46.81 36.51
CA SER A 757 24.24 -47.40 37.18
C SER A 757 23.37 -46.23 37.76
N ASN A 758 22.23 -46.37 38.46
CA ASN A 758 21.02 -47.22 38.41
C ASN A 758 20.11 -46.80 39.62
N LYS A 759 18.79 -47.09 39.58
CA LYS A 759 17.76 -47.02 40.65
C LYS A 759 17.09 -45.66 40.96
N ILE A 760 15.74 -45.53 41.09
CA ILE A 760 14.65 -46.32 41.75
C ILE A 760 14.59 -46.01 43.26
N GLN A 761 13.48 -45.60 43.90
CA GLN A 761 12.01 -45.51 43.57
C GLN A 761 11.43 -44.20 44.21
N ASP A 762 10.15 -43.79 44.31
CA ASP A 762 8.75 -44.25 44.09
C ASP A 762 7.86 -42.97 43.83
N LYS A 763 6.51 -42.91 43.68
CA LYS A 763 5.44 -43.68 42.97
C LYS A 763 4.03 -43.34 43.58
N ASN A 764 2.93 -43.74 42.92
CA ASN A 764 1.51 -43.79 43.39
C ASN A 764 0.78 -42.43 43.59
N ASP A 765 -0.54 -42.25 43.36
CA ASP A 765 -1.56 -43.05 42.64
C ASP A 765 -2.84 -42.19 42.38
N VAL A 766 -3.80 -42.72 41.60
CA VAL A 766 -5.19 -42.25 41.35
C VAL A 766 -5.36 -40.98 40.51
N GLY A 767 -6.22 -41.05 39.49
CA GLY A 767 -6.68 -39.93 38.67
C GLY A 767 -8.20 -39.95 38.44
N LEU A 768 -8.72 -39.03 37.62
CA LEU A 768 -10.12 -38.99 37.21
C LEU A 768 -10.29 -38.48 35.76
N LYS A 769 -11.51 -38.66 35.23
CA LYS A 769 -11.89 -38.42 33.84
C LYS A 769 -11.75 -36.97 33.41
N LEU A 770 -11.49 -36.75 32.12
CA LEU A 770 -11.95 -35.56 31.41
C LEU A 770 -13.32 -35.88 30.78
N GLU A 771 -14.27 -34.97 30.88
CA GLU A 771 -15.59 -35.06 30.24
C GLU A 771 -15.66 -34.10 29.04
N GLU A 772 -16.56 -34.38 28.10
CA GLU A 772 -16.74 -33.59 26.87
C GLU A 772 -17.60 -32.35 27.15
N GLU A 773 -17.01 -31.16 27.20
CA GLU A 773 -17.78 -29.90 27.11
C GLU A 773 -17.77 -29.33 25.70
N LYS A 774 -18.96 -28.97 25.22
CA LYS A 774 -19.19 -28.44 23.87
C LYS A 774 -19.01 -26.93 23.89
N ILE A 775 -18.15 -26.41 23.02
CA ILE A 775 -18.07 -24.96 22.77
C ILE A 775 -19.33 -24.56 21.97
N PRO A 776 -20.16 -23.62 22.46
CA PRO A 776 -21.31 -23.11 21.71
C PRO A 776 -20.88 -22.12 20.62
N MET A 777 -21.78 -21.85 19.67
CA MET A 777 -21.59 -20.82 18.66
C MET A 777 -21.65 -19.42 19.28
N ILE A 778 -20.97 -18.46 18.65
CA ILE A 778 -21.09 -17.03 18.92
C ILE A 778 -21.46 -16.36 17.59
N ASP A 779 -22.53 -15.58 17.59
CA ASP A 779 -23.08 -14.89 16.42
C ASP A 779 -22.58 -13.44 16.30
N ASP A 780 -22.52 -12.94 15.07
CA ASP A 780 -22.48 -11.56 14.57
C ASP A 780 -22.25 -10.38 15.56
N VAL A 781 -21.05 -9.78 15.53
CA VAL A 781 -20.80 -8.38 15.96
C VAL A 781 -19.82 -7.63 15.03
N GLU A 782 -20.04 -7.67 13.70
CA GLU A 782 -19.32 -6.79 12.74
C GLU A 782 -20.28 -6.16 11.71
N SER A 783 -21.11 -5.18 12.13
CA SER A 783 -22.01 -4.47 11.21
C SER A 783 -22.23 -2.97 11.49
N THR A 784 -21.66 -2.42 12.57
CA THR A 784 -22.00 -1.07 13.08
C THR A 784 -21.06 0.07 12.67
N GLU A 785 -19.88 -0.19 12.11
CA GLU A 785 -18.90 0.88 11.82
C GLU A 785 -19.02 1.52 10.41
N LYS A 786 -19.51 0.81 9.39
CA LYS A 786 -19.59 1.37 8.02
C LYS A 786 -20.62 2.49 7.85
N ASN A 787 -21.69 2.51 8.64
CA ASN A 787 -22.83 3.43 8.45
C ASN A 787 -22.59 4.88 8.96
N LYS A 788 -21.34 5.25 9.32
CA LYS A 788 -21.00 6.61 9.78
C LYS A 788 -20.29 7.51 8.76
N LEU A 789 -19.82 6.98 7.63
CA LEU A 789 -19.01 7.74 6.67
C LEU A 789 -19.80 8.34 5.49
N GLU A 790 -21.00 7.84 5.16
CA GLU A 790 -21.76 8.30 3.98
C GLU A 790 -22.66 9.53 4.23
N SER A 791 -22.83 9.97 5.49
CA SER A 791 -23.83 10.99 5.86
C SER A 791 -23.39 12.46 5.71
N ASN A 792 -22.12 12.72 5.37
CA ASN A 792 -21.52 14.08 5.40
C ASN A 792 -21.28 14.72 4.01
N ALA A 793 -21.71 14.12 2.90
CA ALA A 793 -21.42 14.62 1.56
C ALA A 793 -22.42 15.68 1.02
N ASP A 794 -23.69 15.64 1.43
CA ASP A 794 -24.79 16.33 0.74
C ASP A 794 -25.04 17.81 1.13
N ASN A 795 -24.25 18.39 2.05
CA ASN A 795 -24.59 19.64 2.73
C ASN A 795 -23.70 20.88 2.40
N ILE A 796 -23.14 20.96 1.19
CA ILE A 796 -22.58 22.22 0.65
C ILE A 796 -23.19 22.52 -0.72
N ASN A 797 -24.19 23.40 -0.75
CA ASN A 797 -24.79 23.89 -1.99
C ASN A 797 -25.44 25.28 -1.78
N LYS A 798 -25.31 26.18 -2.77
CA LYS A 798 -26.00 27.50 -2.92
C LYS A 798 -25.57 28.68 -2.02
N ALA A 799 -24.49 29.37 -2.41
CA ALA A 799 -24.37 30.85 -2.39
C ALA A 799 -23.13 31.23 -3.24
N SER A 800 -23.08 32.32 -4.03
CA SER A 800 -24.10 33.29 -4.46
C SER A 800 -23.64 33.94 -5.77
N THR A 801 -24.57 34.30 -6.67
CA THR A 801 -24.28 35.05 -7.91
C THR A 801 -24.87 36.47 -7.88
N VAL A 802 -24.47 37.29 -8.86
CA VAL A 802 -25.06 38.57 -9.33
C VAL A 802 -24.38 39.88 -8.85
N GLU A 803 -24.03 40.71 -9.85
CA GLU A 803 -23.76 42.18 -9.83
C GLU A 803 -22.51 42.72 -9.07
N SER A 804 -21.83 43.80 -9.51
CA SER A 804 -21.92 44.58 -10.77
C SER A 804 -20.68 45.45 -11.07
N ASN A 805 -20.39 45.63 -12.37
CA ASN A 805 -19.89 46.84 -13.08
C ASN A 805 -18.67 47.68 -12.63
N GLU A 806 -17.82 47.91 -13.65
CA GLU A 806 -17.33 49.21 -14.16
C GLU A 806 -16.01 49.88 -13.69
N ASN A 807 -15.24 50.25 -14.74
CA ASN A 807 -14.37 51.44 -14.90
C ASN A 807 -13.08 51.58 -14.05
N SER A 808 -12.06 52.34 -14.47
CA SER A 808 -11.48 52.65 -15.81
C SER A 808 -10.28 53.59 -15.61
N ASP A 809 -9.24 53.52 -16.46
CA ASP A 809 -8.22 54.59 -16.64
C ASP A 809 -7.31 54.93 -15.42
N LYS A 810 -6.15 55.59 -15.53
CA LYS A 810 -5.10 55.65 -16.58
C LYS A 810 -3.80 56.23 -15.96
N ASN A 811 -2.66 55.92 -16.59
CA ASN A 811 -1.45 56.76 -16.74
C ASN A 811 -0.63 57.32 -15.54
N GLU A 812 0.70 57.16 -15.67
CA GLU A 812 1.75 58.19 -15.46
C GLU A 812 2.20 58.62 -14.03
N ASN A 813 3.48 58.97 -13.76
CA ASN A 813 4.77 58.66 -14.41
C ASN A 813 5.98 59.10 -13.53
N LYS A 814 7.20 58.69 -13.93
CA LYS A 814 8.52 59.36 -13.78
C LYS A 814 9.39 59.25 -12.51
N ASN A 815 10.70 59.18 -12.82
CA ASN A 815 11.91 59.51 -12.04
C ASN A 815 12.36 58.51 -10.95
N SER A 816 13.64 58.13 -10.85
CA SER A 816 14.79 58.43 -11.72
C SER A 816 15.94 57.40 -11.63
N GLU A 817 16.55 57.11 -12.78
CA GLU A 817 17.85 56.47 -13.02
C GLU A 817 19.05 57.35 -12.51
N PRO A 818 20.35 56.93 -12.51
CA PRO A 818 20.99 56.09 -13.56
C PRO A 818 22.12 55.08 -13.20
N MET A 819 22.39 54.19 -14.16
CA MET A 819 23.70 53.59 -14.54
C MET A 819 24.42 52.63 -13.54
N GLU A 820 25.30 51.73 -13.98
CA GLU A 820 25.98 51.60 -15.30
C GLU A 820 26.02 50.14 -15.85
N MET A 821 26.53 49.97 -17.08
CA MET A 821 26.47 48.73 -17.88
C MET A 821 27.53 47.67 -17.45
N ILE A 822 27.50 46.43 -17.95
CA ILE A 822 28.12 46.01 -19.24
C ILE A 822 27.46 44.72 -19.79
N ASN A 823 27.40 44.62 -21.12
CA ASN A 823 26.80 43.51 -21.87
C ASN A 823 27.60 42.19 -21.82
N LEU A 824 26.95 41.07 -22.13
CA LEU A 824 27.36 40.21 -23.25
C LEU A 824 26.20 39.34 -23.79
N ASP A 825 26.27 38.99 -25.08
CA ASP A 825 25.14 38.55 -25.91
C ASP A 825 25.04 37.02 -26.13
N VAL A 826 23.83 36.48 -25.98
CA VAL A 826 23.10 35.66 -26.98
C VAL A 826 23.87 34.60 -27.79
N LYS A 827 23.68 33.30 -27.48
CA LYS A 827 22.93 32.30 -28.30
C LYS A 827 23.13 30.83 -27.89
N ARG A 828 22.01 30.08 -27.93
CA ARG A 828 21.88 28.60 -28.03
C ARG A 828 22.36 27.81 -26.81
N GLU A 829 21.75 26.67 -26.50
CA GLU A 829 20.64 25.99 -27.21
C GLU A 829 19.25 26.42 -26.72
#